data_AF-A0A5C2SSV0-F1
#
_entry.id   AF-A0A5C2SSV0-F1
#
_cell.length_a   1.000
_cell.length_b   1.000
_cell.length_c   1.000
_cell.angle_alpha   90.00
_cell.angle_beta   90.00
_cell.angle_gamma   90.00
#
_symmetry.space_group_name_H-M   'P 1'
#
loop_
_entity.id
_entity.type
_entity.pdbx_description
1 polymer ?
#
loop_
_entity_poly.entity_id
_entity_poly.type
_entity_poly.pdbx_seq_one_letter_code
_entity_poly.pdbx_strand_id
1 'polypeptide(L)'
;MTAISPSSSRIPSLSSSQPQNPISLRLYKVLSANFDDHATREALDTLAELYAPSTSKITKGKEVKVDSERDGDAEDEDSISAGPGVKPTGVVAAASGPTIEESVAGDIAARARKNLRRDVESKLAESSRQFLKAFGEVDKQLDTLQEHIGLMRTRCDEAQMQLHETNKACKSLLDRAGSLREERQGVAVRQSIITLFLSRFTLNPEEKDAIASREVPVGPRFFAAMDKAAKIRDDCRVLMTGDEGDTKAGIDILSATATQLEQAYDKIFRHCSFEFRQMGRDASLDVDPSMREAVRRLRQRPELLTEALAYLSQTRQATLLSAFMDALTRGGPGGLPRPIELHAHDPLRYVGDMLAWVHQAIAAEREFLESLFGIRGARRMVGAVRQFGESEEEGWMGEMMDGAVKGLCGPLKVRVQQTVRSQESSITSYKIANLLGFYMFTMQRTIGKEALLSKTLEELTDLAYSLFYGAIETQGRSLLRVPLDLDDAGVSPPLVILDHAQVLREMMLVYESSLLGDEAEEELQAGFRDILDKMVDPAIEMCMTGAEEKKRQRPGWDKAVFVLNTLAYLQSVLEPFAFTVEKQDVVQGLMEGKVLQLIEEHYKDVLADAGLAEIAAACASRQPNEPLSHVTAAEPAALQRALHRFSEWLSGEGVVHSPRLSSLSVQSLHTRIHQAALERLAHAYECVCEEVKKPENKYEAAATLLGSERPFGQVRLLWQIFGLQEQTVA
;
A
#
# COMPACT_ATOMS: atom_id res chain seq x y z
N MET A 1 -64.46 -11.66 -10.19
CA MET A 1 -64.62 -10.72 -11.34
C MET A 1 -63.76 -11.29 -12.46
N THR A 2 -64.24 -11.64 -13.65
CA THR A 2 -65.59 -11.62 -14.27
C THR A 2 -65.84 -13.03 -14.88
N ALA A 3 -66.94 -13.76 -14.63
CA ALA A 3 -68.36 -13.51 -14.96
C ALA A 3 -68.60 -13.42 -16.49
N ILE A 4 -69.61 -14.04 -17.13
CA ILE A 4 -70.76 -14.90 -16.74
C ILE A 4 -71.30 -15.54 -18.07
N SER A 5 -71.96 -16.71 -18.20
CA SER A 5 -72.10 -17.98 -17.45
C SER A 5 -72.69 -19.08 -18.39
N PRO A 6 -72.64 -20.40 -18.07
CA PRO A 6 -72.98 -21.49 -19.00
C PRO A 6 -74.42 -22.05 -18.93
N SER A 7 -74.87 -22.70 -20.02
CA SER A 7 -76.02 -23.64 -20.09
C SER A 7 -75.73 -24.67 -21.20
N SER A 8 -75.88 -26.00 -21.02
CA SER A 8 -76.97 -26.85 -20.49
C SER A 8 -77.99 -27.24 -21.57
N SER A 9 -78.45 -28.50 -21.55
CA SER A 9 -79.07 -29.21 -22.69
C SER A 9 -80.58 -29.45 -22.52
N ARG A 10 -81.30 -29.69 -23.64
CA ARG A 10 -82.31 -30.77 -23.79
C ARG A 10 -82.98 -30.85 -25.18
N ILE A 11 -83.29 -32.09 -25.54
CA ILE A 11 -84.24 -32.64 -26.53
C ILE A 11 -85.23 -33.50 -25.67
N PRO A 12 -86.46 -33.95 -26.06
CA PRO A 12 -87.25 -33.84 -27.31
C PRO A 12 -88.70 -33.31 -27.11
N SER A 13 -89.56 -33.43 -28.13
CA SER A 13 -91.00 -33.76 -27.98
C SER A 13 -91.51 -34.65 -29.14
N LEU A 14 -92.71 -35.24 -29.03
CA LEU A 14 -93.28 -36.28 -29.93
C LEU A 14 -94.69 -35.92 -30.45
N SER A 15 -95.15 -36.66 -31.48
CA SER A 15 -96.56 -37.01 -31.80
C SER A 15 -97.50 -35.93 -32.39
N SER A 16 -98.55 -36.23 -33.18
CA SER A 16 -98.95 -37.40 -34.01
C SER A 16 -100.22 -37.13 -34.87
N SER A 17 -100.71 -38.14 -35.61
CA SER A 17 -102.01 -38.23 -36.32
C SER A 17 -102.11 -37.51 -37.70
N GLN A 18 -102.94 -37.91 -38.68
CA GLN A 18 -103.99 -38.95 -38.80
C GLN A 18 -103.85 -39.79 -40.11
N PRO A 19 -104.54 -40.95 -40.26
CA PRO A 19 -104.49 -41.81 -41.46
C PRO A 19 -105.64 -41.55 -42.47
N GLN A 20 -105.47 -42.00 -43.72
CA GLN A 20 -106.57 -42.16 -44.69
C GLN A 20 -106.52 -43.54 -45.38
N ASN A 21 -107.70 -44.04 -45.79
CA ASN A 21 -107.92 -45.45 -46.14
C ASN A 21 -108.41 -45.56 -47.62
N PRO A 22 -107.69 -46.29 -48.52
CA PRO A 22 -107.83 -46.12 -49.98
C PRO A 22 -109.14 -46.61 -50.62
N ILE A 23 -110.09 -47.15 -49.83
CA ILE A 23 -111.38 -47.63 -50.32
C ILE A 23 -112.34 -46.46 -50.67
N SER A 24 -112.27 -45.33 -49.94
CA SER A 24 -113.15 -44.16 -50.17
C SER A 24 -112.96 -43.55 -51.56
N LEU A 25 -111.72 -43.40 -52.00
CA LEU A 25 -111.36 -42.92 -53.34
C LEU A 25 -111.81 -43.87 -54.46
N ARG A 26 -111.95 -45.18 -54.17
CA ARG A 26 -112.43 -46.17 -55.14
C ARG A 26 -113.96 -46.24 -55.23
N LEU A 27 -114.69 -45.94 -54.16
CA LEU A 27 -116.15 -45.75 -54.23
C LEU A 27 -116.52 -44.54 -55.12
N TYR A 28 -115.73 -43.46 -55.06
CA TYR A 28 -115.87 -42.31 -55.94
C TYR A 28 -115.65 -42.60 -57.43
N LYS A 29 -115.07 -43.75 -57.82
CA LYS A 29 -114.96 -44.18 -59.23
C LYS A 29 -116.33 -44.50 -59.85
N VAL A 30 -117.29 -44.97 -59.06
CA VAL A 30 -118.42 -45.79 -59.56
C VAL A 30 -119.71 -45.00 -59.76
N LEU A 31 -119.83 -43.82 -59.14
CA LEU A 31 -121.07 -43.01 -59.15
C LEU A 31 -121.13 -41.92 -60.23
N SER A 32 -120.10 -41.79 -61.08
CA SER A 32 -119.92 -40.64 -61.98
C SER A 32 -119.66 -41.00 -63.45
N ALA A 33 -120.17 -42.13 -63.93
CA ALA A 33 -119.97 -42.59 -65.31
C ALA A 33 -121.31 -42.90 -66.01
N ASN A 34 -121.52 -42.33 -67.20
CA ASN A 34 -122.56 -42.75 -68.15
C ASN A 34 -121.97 -43.69 -69.21
N PHE A 35 -122.77 -44.62 -69.73
CA PHE A 35 -122.33 -45.76 -70.52
C PHE A 35 -122.39 -45.53 -72.05
N ASP A 36 -121.59 -44.60 -72.56
CA ASP A 36 -121.46 -44.33 -74.01
C ASP A 36 -119.99 -44.27 -74.49
N ASP A 37 -119.08 -44.96 -73.78
CA ASP A 37 -117.62 -44.81 -73.96
C ASP A 37 -116.97 -45.83 -74.92
N HIS A 38 -115.94 -45.34 -75.65
CA HIS A 38 -115.26 -45.94 -76.80
C HIS A 38 -114.76 -47.37 -76.57
N ALA A 39 -114.20 -47.63 -75.38
CA ALA A 39 -113.64 -48.93 -75.01
C ALA A 39 -114.65 -50.09 -75.07
N THR A 40 -115.96 -49.81 -74.98
CA THR A 40 -117.01 -50.83 -75.13
C THR A 40 -117.29 -51.21 -76.58
N ARG A 41 -117.01 -50.33 -77.55
CA ARG A 41 -117.02 -50.63 -78.99
C ARG A 41 -115.77 -51.38 -79.42
N GLU A 42 -114.58 -50.91 -79.02
CA GLU A 42 -113.32 -51.60 -79.34
C GLU A 42 -113.30 -53.06 -78.84
N ALA A 43 -113.90 -53.33 -77.68
CA ALA A 43 -114.07 -54.69 -77.15
C ALA A 43 -115.00 -55.60 -77.97
N LEU A 44 -115.84 -55.03 -78.85
CA LEU A 44 -116.72 -55.75 -79.78
C LEU A 44 -116.08 -55.88 -81.17
N ASP A 45 -115.41 -54.83 -81.65
CA ASP A 45 -114.72 -54.84 -82.96
C ASP A 45 -113.50 -55.79 -82.93
N THR A 46 -112.74 -55.81 -81.83
CA THR A 46 -111.65 -56.79 -81.63
C THR A 46 -112.14 -58.24 -81.47
N LEU A 47 -113.43 -58.45 -81.18
CA LEU A 47 -114.07 -59.79 -81.23
C LEU A 47 -114.53 -60.16 -82.65
N ALA A 48 -114.67 -59.21 -83.58
CA ALA A 48 -115.00 -59.45 -84.97
C ALA A 48 -113.77 -59.83 -85.81
N GLU A 49 -112.64 -59.12 -85.65
CA GLU A 49 -111.41 -59.40 -86.40
C GLU A 49 -110.86 -60.82 -86.17
N LEU A 50 -111.03 -61.37 -84.97
CA LEU A 50 -110.37 -62.62 -84.55
C LEU A 50 -110.89 -63.91 -85.23
N TYR A 51 -111.88 -63.81 -86.12
CA TYR A 51 -112.60 -64.97 -86.68
C TYR A 51 -112.68 -65.05 -88.22
N ALA A 52 -111.89 -64.27 -88.97
CA ALA A 52 -111.77 -64.35 -90.44
C ALA A 52 -110.45 -65.00 -90.94
N PRO A 53 -110.37 -65.62 -92.15
CA PRO A 53 -109.26 -66.55 -92.47
C PRO A 53 -108.33 -66.21 -93.67
N SER A 54 -107.02 -66.11 -93.36
CA SER A 54 -105.83 -66.57 -94.16
C SER A 54 -105.48 -66.01 -95.56
N THR A 55 -104.22 -65.56 -95.74
CA THR A 55 -103.32 -65.90 -96.90
C THR A 55 -101.83 -65.55 -96.61
N SER A 56 -100.90 -65.55 -97.59
CA SER A 56 -99.45 -65.79 -97.36
C SER A 56 -98.43 -65.14 -98.33
N LYS A 57 -97.17 -64.87 -97.87
CA LYS A 57 -95.82 -65.19 -98.50
C LYS A 57 -94.63 -64.20 -98.27
N ILE A 58 -93.52 -64.74 -97.76
CA ILE A 58 -92.08 -64.67 -98.18
C ILE A 58 -91.51 -63.41 -98.92
N THR A 59 -90.40 -62.79 -98.42
CA THR A 59 -89.07 -62.47 -99.10
C THR A 59 -88.21 -61.45 -98.29
N LYS A 60 -87.00 -61.01 -98.71
CA LYS A 60 -85.66 -61.67 -98.57
C LYS A 60 -84.45 -60.72 -98.85
N GLY A 61 -83.43 -60.64 -97.95
CA GLY A 61 -82.10 -59.99 -98.17
C GLY A 61 -82.01 -58.48 -97.83
N LYS A 62 -80.84 -57.80 -97.75
CA LYS A 62 -79.40 -58.18 -97.86
C LYS A 62 -78.50 -57.08 -97.18
N GLU A 63 -77.26 -57.42 -96.79
CA GLU A 63 -76.24 -56.56 -96.11
C GLU A 63 -75.42 -55.60 -97.02
N VAL A 64 -74.71 -54.63 -96.42
CA VAL A 64 -73.22 -54.41 -96.53
C VAL A 64 -72.72 -53.30 -95.55
N LYS A 65 -71.43 -53.34 -95.15
CA LYS A 65 -70.72 -52.39 -94.25
C LYS A 65 -70.05 -51.20 -94.96
N VAL A 66 -69.70 -50.14 -94.19
CA VAL A 66 -68.44 -49.35 -94.29
C VAL A 66 -67.97 -48.99 -92.85
N ASP A 67 -66.68 -48.77 -92.64
CA ASP A 67 -66.00 -48.57 -91.34
C ASP A 67 -65.69 -47.09 -90.98
N SER A 68 -64.74 -46.88 -90.06
CA SER A 68 -64.17 -45.63 -89.50
C SER A 68 -65.03 -44.87 -88.48
N GLU A 69 -64.50 -44.11 -87.52
CA GLU A 69 -63.26 -44.05 -86.68
C GLU A 69 -63.33 -42.64 -86.03
N ARG A 70 -62.69 -42.42 -84.87
CA ARG A 70 -62.37 -41.08 -84.30
C ARG A 70 -63.56 -40.19 -83.87
N ASP A 71 -63.40 -39.19 -82.99
CA ASP A 71 -62.45 -38.91 -81.89
C ASP A 71 -63.05 -37.74 -81.07
N GLY A 72 -62.48 -37.41 -79.89
CA GLY A 72 -62.68 -36.09 -79.26
C GLY A 72 -63.74 -35.99 -78.14
N ASP A 73 -63.21 -35.85 -76.92
CA ASP A 73 -63.41 -34.72 -75.98
C ASP A 73 -64.75 -34.34 -75.32
N ALA A 74 -64.55 -33.91 -74.05
CA ALA A 74 -65.23 -32.85 -73.29
C ALA A 74 -66.62 -33.08 -72.67
N GLU A 75 -66.66 -32.84 -71.34
CA GLU A 75 -67.57 -31.93 -70.62
C GLU A 75 -69.10 -32.22 -70.60
N ASP A 76 -69.83 -32.04 -69.48
CA ASP A 76 -69.41 -31.85 -68.08
C ASP A 76 -70.59 -32.17 -67.11
N GLU A 77 -70.42 -31.86 -65.81
CA GLU A 77 -71.41 -31.47 -64.77
C GLU A 77 -72.81 -32.15 -64.74
N ASP A 78 -73.18 -32.82 -63.65
CA ASP A 78 -73.56 -32.30 -62.32
C ASP A 78 -74.99 -31.70 -62.23
N SER A 79 -75.71 -32.04 -61.16
CA SER A 79 -77.16 -31.83 -61.03
C SER A 79 -77.64 -32.17 -59.61
N ILE A 80 -78.53 -31.43 -58.90
CA ILE A 80 -79.32 -30.22 -59.19
C ILE A 80 -79.53 -29.45 -57.85
N SER A 81 -79.67 -28.12 -57.90
CA SER A 81 -80.37 -27.36 -56.84
C SER A 81 -81.77 -26.90 -57.28
N ALA A 82 -82.81 -27.29 -56.53
CA ALA A 82 -84.18 -26.74 -56.47
C ALA A 82 -84.99 -26.48 -57.78
N GLY A 83 -86.08 -27.24 -57.98
CA GLY A 83 -87.16 -26.90 -58.93
C GLY A 83 -88.28 -27.95 -59.00
N PRO A 84 -89.52 -27.69 -58.51
CA PRO A 84 -90.56 -28.72 -58.37
C PRO A 84 -91.59 -28.76 -59.52
N GLY A 85 -91.93 -29.96 -60.04
CA GLY A 85 -92.89 -30.13 -61.14
C GLY A 85 -93.57 -31.51 -61.19
N VAL A 86 -94.83 -31.55 -60.77
CA VAL A 86 -95.74 -32.69 -60.62
C VAL A 86 -95.87 -33.65 -61.84
N LYS A 87 -95.82 -34.96 -61.54
CA LYS A 87 -96.41 -36.17 -62.19
C LYS A 87 -97.63 -35.99 -63.14
N PRO A 88 -98.04 -36.99 -63.97
CA PRO A 88 -97.34 -38.19 -64.48
C PRO A 88 -97.59 -38.53 -65.98
N THR A 89 -97.06 -39.69 -66.40
CA THR A 89 -97.33 -40.50 -67.62
C THR A 89 -98.74 -40.47 -68.25
N GLY A 90 -98.79 -40.50 -69.60
CA GLY A 90 -99.93 -40.98 -70.39
C GLY A 90 -99.67 -40.92 -71.91
N VAL A 91 -99.87 -42.02 -72.64
CA VAL A 91 -99.59 -42.11 -74.10
C VAL A 91 -100.87 -42.14 -74.94
N VAL A 92 -100.94 -41.18 -75.87
CA VAL A 92 -101.66 -41.10 -77.15
C VAL A 92 -102.63 -42.24 -77.56
N ALA A 93 -103.92 -41.92 -77.66
CA ALA A 93 -104.86 -42.29 -78.74
C ALA A 93 -106.04 -41.28 -78.68
N ALA A 94 -106.55 -40.59 -79.71
CA ALA A 94 -106.79 -40.83 -81.14
C ALA A 94 -108.21 -41.35 -81.45
N ALA A 95 -109.03 -40.55 -82.16
CA ALA A 95 -110.35 -40.94 -82.66
C ALA A 95 -110.78 -40.14 -83.91
N SER A 96 -111.19 -40.89 -84.95
CA SER A 96 -112.27 -40.71 -85.95
C SER A 96 -112.83 -39.32 -86.31
N GLY A 97 -113.21 -39.04 -87.56
CA GLY A 97 -113.37 -39.91 -88.76
C GLY A 97 -114.12 -39.13 -89.86
N PRO A 98 -114.93 -39.76 -90.76
CA PRO A 98 -115.23 -41.20 -90.99
C PRO A 98 -114.45 -41.72 -92.24
N THR A 99 -114.84 -42.59 -93.21
CA THR A 99 -116.09 -43.25 -93.72
C THR A 99 -115.76 -44.52 -94.56
N ILE A 100 -116.68 -45.52 -94.62
CA ILE A 100 -116.93 -46.44 -95.79
C ILE A 100 -115.78 -47.45 -96.14
N GLU A 101 -115.94 -48.73 -96.56
CA GLU A 101 -117.01 -49.76 -96.80
C GLU A 101 -116.29 -51.15 -96.79
N GLU A 102 -116.86 -52.36 -96.58
CA GLU A 102 -118.19 -52.88 -96.16
C GLU A 102 -117.93 -54.10 -95.19
N SER A 103 -118.51 -55.33 -95.13
CA SER A 103 -119.53 -56.11 -95.88
C SER A 103 -120.19 -57.23 -95.00
N VAL A 104 -121.01 -58.10 -95.60
CA VAL A 104 -121.88 -59.17 -95.00
C VAL A 104 -121.29 -60.57 -95.24
N ALA A 105 -121.45 -61.64 -94.43
CA ALA A 105 -121.78 -61.90 -93.00
C ALA A 105 -121.60 -63.45 -92.77
N GLY A 106 -122.37 -64.14 -91.89
CA GLY A 106 -122.60 -65.60 -92.05
C GLY A 106 -122.86 -66.48 -90.83
N ASP A 107 -121.91 -67.39 -90.53
CA ASP A 107 -122.20 -68.78 -90.09
C ASP A 107 -121.50 -69.20 -88.76
N ILE A 108 -121.10 -68.23 -87.94
CA ILE A 108 -120.10 -68.43 -86.86
C ILE A 108 -120.71 -68.83 -85.50
N ALA A 109 -122.01 -68.58 -85.29
CA ALA A 109 -122.67 -68.57 -83.98
C ALA A 109 -122.59 -69.89 -83.17
N ALA A 110 -122.42 -71.04 -83.83
CA ALA A 110 -122.34 -72.34 -83.16
C ALA A 110 -120.97 -72.66 -82.53
N ARG A 111 -119.86 -72.07 -83.02
CA ARG A 111 -118.50 -72.39 -82.52
C ARG A 111 -118.06 -71.52 -81.34
N ALA A 112 -118.49 -70.26 -81.29
CA ALA A 112 -118.03 -69.29 -80.28
C ALA A 112 -118.28 -69.73 -78.83
N ARG A 113 -119.40 -70.42 -78.55
CA ARG A 113 -119.84 -70.73 -77.17
C ARG A 113 -119.04 -71.81 -76.44
N LYS A 114 -118.21 -72.62 -77.13
CA LYS A 114 -117.52 -73.77 -76.50
C LYS A 114 -116.10 -73.44 -76.02
N ASN A 115 -115.42 -72.46 -76.62
CA ASN A 115 -113.99 -72.22 -76.37
C ASN A 115 -113.71 -71.02 -75.44
N LEU A 116 -114.60 -70.01 -75.43
CA LEU A 116 -114.38 -68.71 -74.77
C LEU A 116 -113.88 -68.81 -73.31
N ARG A 117 -114.40 -69.75 -72.53
CA ARG A 117 -114.06 -69.89 -71.10
C ARG A 117 -112.59 -70.26 -70.86
N ARG A 118 -112.03 -71.16 -71.68
CA ARG A 118 -110.67 -71.69 -71.46
C ARG A 118 -109.61 -70.61 -71.70
N ASP A 119 -109.82 -69.79 -72.72
CA ASP A 119 -108.80 -68.87 -73.18
C ASP A 119 -108.74 -67.58 -72.31
N VAL A 120 -109.84 -67.23 -71.61
CA VAL A 120 -109.86 -66.22 -70.53
C VAL A 120 -109.09 -66.70 -69.30
N GLU A 121 -109.33 -67.95 -68.85
CA GLU A 121 -108.62 -68.56 -67.71
C GLU A 121 -107.10 -68.65 -68.00
N SER A 122 -106.70 -68.87 -69.26
CA SER A 122 -105.28 -68.87 -69.68
C SER A 122 -104.61 -67.50 -69.57
N LYS A 123 -105.19 -66.43 -70.15
CA LYS A 123 -104.54 -65.10 -70.15
C LYS A 123 -104.38 -64.51 -68.74
N LEU A 124 -105.34 -64.75 -67.84
CA LEU A 124 -105.25 -64.30 -66.45
C LEU A 124 -104.09 -64.99 -65.69
N ALA A 125 -103.81 -66.26 -66.00
CA ALA A 125 -102.68 -66.98 -65.43
C ALA A 125 -101.32 -66.45 -65.94
N GLU A 126 -101.24 -65.98 -67.18
CA GLU A 126 -100.01 -65.38 -67.74
C GLU A 126 -99.73 -63.99 -67.18
N SER A 127 -100.71 -63.10 -67.12
CA SER A 127 -100.52 -61.74 -66.55
C SER A 127 -100.12 -61.81 -65.07
N SER A 128 -100.71 -62.74 -64.31
CA SER A 128 -100.37 -62.95 -62.89
C SER A 128 -98.93 -63.44 -62.71
N ARG A 129 -98.41 -64.27 -63.63
CA ARG A 129 -97.00 -64.72 -63.62
C ARG A 129 -96.03 -63.61 -64.01
N GLN A 130 -96.42 -62.69 -64.89
CA GLN A 130 -95.60 -61.53 -65.25
C GLN A 130 -95.43 -60.57 -64.05
N PHE A 131 -96.51 -60.27 -63.32
CA PHE A 131 -96.42 -59.46 -62.11
C PHE A 131 -95.57 -60.11 -61.01
N LEU A 132 -95.68 -61.42 -60.80
CA LEU A 132 -94.84 -62.14 -59.82
C LEU A 132 -93.36 -62.13 -60.20
N LYS A 133 -93.01 -62.18 -61.51
CA LYS A 133 -91.63 -62.00 -61.96
C LYS A 133 -91.10 -60.59 -61.65
N ALA A 134 -91.86 -59.55 -62.01
CA ALA A 134 -91.44 -58.16 -61.78
C ALA A 134 -91.25 -57.84 -60.29
N PHE A 135 -92.16 -58.29 -59.42
CA PHE A 135 -91.96 -58.15 -57.98
C PHE A 135 -90.75 -58.94 -57.47
N GLY A 136 -90.51 -60.16 -57.96
CA GLY A 136 -89.32 -60.96 -57.64
C GLY A 136 -87.98 -60.45 -58.20
N GLU A 137 -87.98 -59.34 -58.93
CA GLU A 137 -86.78 -58.57 -59.30
C GLU A 137 -86.57 -57.38 -58.36
N VAL A 138 -87.65 -56.71 -57.93
CA VAL A 138 -87.61 -55.65 -56.91
C VAL A 138 -87.25 -56.19 -55.52
N ASP A 139 -87.76 -57.37 -55.16
CA ASP A 139 -87.46 -58.04 -53.88
C ASP A 139 -85.95 -58.26 -53.71
N LYS A 140 -85.28 -58.75 -54.76
CA LYS A 140 -83.83 -58.96 -54.81
C LYS A 140 -83.02 -57.67 -54.73
N GLN A 141 -83.50 -56.59 -55.34
CA GLN A 141 -82.88 -55.27 -55.24
C GLN A 141 -82.98 -54.71 -53.80
N LEU A 142 -84.02 -55.10 -53.06
CA LEU A 142 -84.22 -54.71 -51.68
C LEU A 142 -83.38 -55.57 -50.72
N ASP A 143 -83.24 -56.87 -51.00
CA ASP A 143 -82.29 -57.76 -50.32
C ASP A 143 -80.84 -57.28 -50.45
N THR A 144 -80.36 -56.96 -51.66
CA THR A 144 -78.99 -56.45 -51.86
C THR A 144 -78.76 -55.10 -51.18
N LEU A 145 -79.77 -54.23 -51.13
CA LEU A 145 -79.68 -52.96 -50.41
C LEU A 145 -79.68 -53.17 -48.89
N GLN A 146 -80.40 -54.17 -48.37
CA GLN A 146 -80.34 -54.56 -46.97
C GLN A 146 -78.99 -55.21 -46.60
N GLU A 147 -78.42 -56.02 -47.49
CA GLU A 147 -77.06 -56.56 -47.35
C GLU A 147 -76.03 -55.42 -47.31
N HIS A 148 -76.09 -54.46 -48.24
CA HIS A 148 -75.21 -53.29 -48.24
C HIS A 148 -75.36 -52.42 -46.99
N ILE A 149 -76.57 -52.24 -46.45
CA ILE A 149 -76.78 -51.51 -45.17
C ILE A 149 -76.19 -52.29 -44.00
N GLY A 150 -76.34 -53.62 -43.98
CA GLY A 150 -75.71 -54.49 -42.98
C GLY A 150 -74.18 -54.39 -43.01
N LEU A 151 -73.61 -54.43 -44.21
CA LEU A 151 -72.16 -54.31 -44.47
C LEU A 151 -71.62 -52.91 -44.12
N MET A 152 -72.36 -51.85 -44.46
CA MET A 152 -72.01 -50.48 -44.05
C MET A 152 -72.03 -50.34 -42.53
N ARG A 153 -73.03 -50.91 -41.85
CA ARG A 153 -73.13 -50.86 -40.40
C ARG A 153 -71.97 -51.58 -39.72
N THR A 154 -71.64 -52.80 -40.13
CA THR A 154 -70.47 -53.50 -39.57
C THR A 154 -69.16 -52.75 -39.86
N ARG A 155 -68.99 -52.13 -41.03
CA ARG A 155 -67.83 -51.26 -41.29
C ARG A 155 -67.79 -50.02 -40.40
N CYS A 156 -68.92 -49.39 -40.10
CA CYS A 156 -68.98 -48.26 -39.17
C CYS A 156 -68.67 -48.70 -37.73
N ASP A 157 -69.24 -49.83 -37.28
CA ASP A 157 -68.98 -50.39 -35.95
C ASP A 157 -67.51 -50.84 -35.80
N GLU A 158 -66.92 -51.46 -36.83
CA GLU A 158 -65.47 -51.76 -36.92
C GLU A 158 -64.60 -50.49 -36.81
N ALA A 159 -64.90 -49.46 -37.60
CA ALA A 159 -64.14 -48.21 -37.61
C ALA A 159 -64.27 -47.46 -36.27
N GLN A 160 -65.45 -47.46 -35.65
CA GLN A 160 -65.67 -46.84 -34.35
C GLN A 160 -64.98 -47.62 -33.21
N MET A 161 -64.91 -48.96 -33.31
CA MET A 161 -64.13 -49.79 -32.40
C MET A 161 -62.62 -49.51 -32.54
N GLN A 162 -62.09 -49.49 -33.77
CA GLN A 162 -60.69 -49.14 -34.05
C GLN A 162 -60.33 -47.72 -33.56
N LEU A 163 -61.22 -46.74 -33.74
CA LEU A 163 -61.05 -45.39 -33.19
C LEU A 163 -61.04 -45.38 -31.65
N HIS A 164 -61.87 -46.18 -31.00
CA HIS A 164 -61.87 -46.26 -29.53
C HIS A 164 -60.64 -46.98 -28.98
N GLU A 165 -60.16 -48.03 -29.65
CA GLU A 165 -58.93 -48.74 -29.30
C GLU A 165 -57.68 -47.87 -29.52
N THR A 166 -57.56 -47.22 -30.68
CA THR A 166 -56.44 -46.31 -30.98
C THR A 166 -56.43 -45.08 -30.07
N ASN A 167 -57.59 -44.52 -29.71
CA ASN A 167 -57.68 -43.42 -28.73
C ASN A 167 -57.26 -43.88 -27.32
N LYS A 168 -57.69 -45.08 -26.88
CA LYS A 168 -57.27 -45.68 -25.60
C LYS A 168 -55.75 -45.97 -25.58
N ALA A 169 -55.20 -46.48 -26.68
CA ALA A 169 -53.76 -46.70 -26.84
C ALA A 169 -52.98 -45.38 -26.89
N CYS A 170 -53.48 -44.38 -27.61
CA CYS A 170 -52.89 -43.03 -27.69
C CYS A 170 -52.87 -42.37 -26.30
N LYS A 171 -53.96 -42.45 -25.53
CA LYS A 171 -54.00 -41.94 -24.16
C LYS A 171 -52.98 -42.65 -23.26
N SER A 172 -52.89 -43.99 -23.31
CA SER A 172 -51.87 -44.76 -22.59
C SER A 172 -50.44 -44.32 -22.94
N LEU A 173 -50.16 -44.08 -24.23
CA LEU A 173 -48.88 -43.55 -24.70
C LEU A 173 -48.63 -42.11 -24.25
N LEU A 174 -49.66 -41.27 -24.19
CA LEU A 174 -49.58 -39.86 -23.82
C LEU A 174 -49.40 -39.68 -22.30
N ASP A 175 -50.10 -40.47 -21.49
CA ASP A 175 -49.91 -40.57 -20.04
C ASP A 175 -48.46 -41.04 -19.73
N ARG A 176 -47.97 -42.09 -20.44
CA ARG A 176 -46.59 -42.59 -20.31
C ARG A 176 -45.53 -41.61 -20.83
N ALA A 177 -45.84 -40.84 -21.87
CA ALA A 177 -44.96 -39.78 -22.37
C ALA A 177 -44.93 -38.58 -21.39
N GLY A 178 -46.04 -38.32 -20.69
CA GLY A 178 -46.12 -37.38 -19.58
C GLY A 178 -45.20 -37.77 -18.44
N SER A 179 -45.35 -38.99 -17.90
CA SER A 179 -44.51 -39.46 -16.79
C SER A 179 -43.02 -39.50 -17.15
N LEU A 180 -42.65 -39.98 -18.35
CA LEU A 180 -41.27 -39.95 -18.84
C LEU A 180 -40.71 -38.53 -19.01
N ARG A 181 -41.57 -37.53 -19.30
CA ARG A 181 -41.18 -36.13 -19.41
C ARG A 181 -40.97 -35.48 -18.05
N GLU A 182 -41.80 -35.80 -17.06
CA GLU A 182 -41.62 -35.40 -15.67
C GLU A 182 -40.36 -36.04 -15.06
N GLU A 183 -40.15 -37.35 -15.27
CA GLU A 183 -38.92 -38.04 -14.88
C GLU A 183 -37.68 -37.41 -15.53
N ARG A 184 -37.71 -37.16 -16.85
CA ARG A 184 -36.59 -36.50 -17.55
C ARG A 184 -36.32 -35.11 -16.99
N GLN A 185 -37.35 -34.36 -16.60
CA GLN A 185 -37.19 -33.02 -16.03
C GLN A 185 -36.67 -33.08 -14.59
N GLY A 186 -37.13 -34.03 -13.77
CA GLY A 186 -36.57 -34.30 -12.45
C GLY A 186 -35.11 -34.75 -12.49
N VAL A 187 -34.75 -35.60 -13.45
CA VAL A 187 -33.35 -36.00 -13.71
C VAL A 187 -32.50 -34.82 -14.19
N ALA A 188 -33.01 -33.98 -15.09
CA ALA A 188 -32.29 -32.78 -15.55
C ALA A 188 -32.06 -31.76 -14.43
N VAL A 189 -33.03 -31.57 -13.52
CA VAL A 189 -32.87 -30.73 -12.32
C VAL A 189 -31.86 -31.34 -11.34
N ARG A 190 -31.91 -32.66 -11.09
CA ARG A 190 -30.89 -33.34 -10.28
C ARG A 190 -29.49 -33.22 -10.91
N GLN A 191 -29.38 -33.36 -12.23
CA GLN A 191 -28.13 -33.18 -12.96
C GLN A 191 -27.59 -31.75 -12.80
N SER A 192 -28.42 -30.71 -12.96
CA SER A 192 -27.97 -29.33 -12.78
C SER A 192 -27.54 -29.03 -11.34
N ILE A 193 -28.24 -29.58 -10.34
CA ILE A 193 -27.84 -29.49 -8.93
C ILE A 193 -26.48 -30.17 -8.69
N ILE A 194 -26.26 -31.37 -9.24
CA ILE A 194 -24.98 -32.09 -9.12
C ILE A 194 -23.85 -31.33 -9.85
N THR A 195 -24.10 -30.78 -11.03
CA THR A 195 -23.10 -29.96 -11.75
C THR A 195 -22.76 -28.68 -10.96
N LEU A 196 -23.75 -27.99 -10.41
CA LEU A 196 -23.54 -26.82 -9.55
C LEU A 196 -22.75 -27.19 -8.28
N PHE A 197 -23.15 -28.27 -7.60
CA PHE A 197 -22.46 -28.77 -6.41
C PHE A 197 -20.99 -29.10 -6.71
N LEU A 198 -20.70 -29.87 -7.76
CA LEU A 198 -19.33 -30.21 -8.16
C LEU A 198 -18.53 -28.96 -8.55
N SER A 199 -19.14 -28.00 -9.26
CA SER A 199 -18.46 -26.75 -9.66
C SER A 199 -18.13 -25.83 -8.47
N ARG A 200 -18.93 -25.89 -7.39
CA ARG A 200 -18.75 -25.09 -6.17
C ARG A 200 -17.85 -25.74 -5.15
N PHE A 201 -17.91 -27.07 -5.00
CA PHE A 201 -17.20 -27.82 -3.95
C PHE A 201 -16.01 -28.65 -4.45
N THR A 202 -15.66 -28.58 -5.74
CA THR A 202 -14.44 -29.24 -6.25
C THR A 202 -13.64 -28.34 -7.20
N LEU A 203 -12.32 -28.53 -7.22
CA LEU A 203 -11.44 -27.88 -8.18
C LEU A 203 -11.44 -28.63 -9.53
N ASN A 204 -11.43 -27.87 -10.61
CA ASN A 204 -11.28 -28.32 -11.99
C ASN A 204 -9.90 -28.99 -12.19
N PRO A 205 -9.72 -29.84 -13.21
CA PRO A 205 -8.42 -30.46 -13.49
C PRO A 205 -7.31 -29.43 -13.70
N GLU A 206 -7.56 -28.34 -14.42
CA GLU A 206 -6.57 -27.25 -14.60
C GLU A 206 -6.20 -26.51 -13.31
N GLU A 207 -7.15 -26.37 -12.37
CA GLU A 207 -6.91 -25.69 -11.09
C GLU A 207 -6.08 -26.59 -10.15
N LYS A 208 -6.34 -27.90 -10.19
CA LYS A 208 -5.52 -28.93 -9.50
C LYS A 208 -4.12 -29.02 -10.10
N ASP A 209 -3.99 -28.98 -11.42
CA ASP A 209 -2.70 -28.98 -12.11
C ASP A 209 -1.89 -27.71 -11.80
N ALA A 210 -2.53 -26.53 -11.80
CA ALA A 210 -1.88 -25.29 -11.41
C ALA A 210 -1.28 -25.35 -10.00
N ILE A 211 -1.91 -26.07 -9.07
CA ILE A 211 -1.40 -26.31 -7.71
C ILE A 211 -0.30 -27.37 -7.70
N ALA A 212 -0.54 -28.55 -8.28
CA ALA A 212 0.32 -29.73 -8.11
C ALA A 212 1.50 -29.82 -9.10
N SER A 213 1.36 -29.30 -10.32
CA SER A 213 2.40 -29.36 -11.35
C SER A 213 3.60 -28.48 -11.00
N ARG A 214 4.80 -28.94 -11.35
CA ARG A 214 6.04 -28.15 -11.25
C ARG A 214 6.27 -27.24 -12.45
N GLU A 215 5.60 -27.49 -13.57
CA GLU A 215 5.80 -26.74 -14.82
C GLU A 215 5.01 -25.42 -14.85
N VAL A 216 3.88 -25.36 -14.12
CA VAL A 216 3.10 -24.13 -13.97
C VAL A 216 3.77 -23.22 -12.93
N PRO A 217 4.26 -22.02 -13.28
CA PRO A 217 4.91 -21.10 -12.33
C PRO A 217 3.91 -20.55 -11.31
N VAL A 218 4.44 -20.06 -10.18
CA VAL A 218 3.65 -19.28 -9.20
C VAL A 218 3.24 -17.96 -9.85
N GLY A 219 1.98 -17.56 -9.70
CA GLY A 219 1.41 -16.42 -10.41
C GLY A 219 -0.12 -16.43 -10.44
N PRO A 220 -0.77 -15.54 -11.22
CA PRO A 220 -2.21 -15.28 -11.12
C PRO A 220 -3.12 -16.51 -11.23
N ARG A 221 -2.83 -17.46 -12.14
CA ARG A 221 -3.61 -18.71 -12.28
C ARG A 221 -3.54 -19.60 -11.04
N PHE A 222 -2.34 -19.75 -10.48
CA PHE A 222 -2.09 -20.52 -9.26
C PHE A 222 -2.74 -19.84 -8.04
N PHE A 223 -2.61 -18.52 -7.91
CA PHE A 223 -3.25 -17.77 -6.83
C PHE A 223 -4.78 -17.87 -6.88
N ALA A 224 -5.39 -17.74 -8.06
CA ALA A 224 -6.84 -17.90 -8.22
C ALA A 224 -7.33 -19.32 -7.88
N ALA A 225 -6.55 -20.36 -8.22
CA ALA A 225 -6.84 -21.74 -7.82
C ALA A 225 -6.75 -21.93 -6.29
N MET A 226 -5.75 -21.34 -5.63
CA MET A 226 -5.61 -21.38 -4.17
C MET A 226 -6.76 -20.63 -3.47
N ASP A 227 -7.16 -19.47 -3.97
CA ASP A 227 -8.29 -18.69 -3.44
C ASP A 227 -9.62 -19.43 -3.61
N LYS A 228 -9.79 -20.20 -4.69
CA LYS A 228 -10.93 -21.11 -4.86
C LYS A 228 -10.88 -22.28 -3.88
N ALA A 229 -9.71 -22.88 -3.67
CA ALA A 229 -9.52 -23.96 -2.69
C ALA A 229 -9.86 -23.51 -1.25
N ALA A 230 -9.46 -22.28 -0.87
CA ALA A 230 -9.85 -21.68 0.40
C ALA A 230 -11.37 -21.48 0.49
N LYS A 231 -12.00 -20.89 -0.53
CA LYS A 231 -13.46 -20.70 -0.58
C LYS A 231 -14.25 -22.02 -0.52
N ILE A 232 -13.77 -23.08 -1.18
CA ILE A 232 -14.37 -24.42 -1.07
C ILE A 232 -14.34 -24.90 0.39
N ARG A 233 -13.20 -24.74 1.07
CA ARG A 233 -13.05 -25.16 2.47
C ARG A 233 -13.99 -24.41 3.42
N ASP A 234 -14.19 -23.11 3.18
CA ASP A 234 -15.07 -22.27 4.00
C ASP A 234 -16.56 -22.52 3.68
N ASP A 235 -16.93 -22.69 2.40
CA ASP A 235 -18.26 -23.16 1.98
C ASP A 235 -18.57 -24.56 2.55
N CYS A 236 -17.60 -25.48 2.56
CA CYS A 236 -17.75 -26.80 3.18
C CYS A 236 -17.93 -26.71 4.69
N ARG A 237 -17.25 -25.78 5.38
CA ARG A 237 -17.48 -25.55 6.81
C ARG A 237 -18.92 -25.13 7.08
N VAL A 238 -19.47 -24.21 6.27
CA VAL A 238 -20.88 -23.81 6.37
C VAL A 238 -21.82 -24.99 6.08
N LEU A 239 -21.55 -25.79 5.06
CA LEU A 239 -22.34 -26.99 4.73
C LEU A 239 -22.41 -27.99 5.91
N MET A 240 -21.30 -28.18 6.63
CA MET A 240 -21.21 -29.06 7.81
C MET A 240 -21.83 -28.46 9.08
N THR A 241 -22.24 -27.18 9.06
CA THR A 241 -22.94 -26.53 10.19
C THR A 241 -24.47 -26.63 10.08
N GLY A 242 -25.00 -27.40 9.12
CA GLY A 242 -26.44 -27.59 8.90
C GLY A 242 -27.08 -28.73 9.72
N ASP A 243 -28.42 -28.80 9.71
CA ASP A 243 -29.23 -29.71 10.54
C ASP A 243 -28.92 -31.21 10.41
N GLU A 244 -28.29 -31.67 9.31
CA GLU A 244 -27.92 -33.09 9.12
C GLU A 244 -26.51 -33.46 9.64
N GLY A 245 -25.74 -32.48 10.13
CA GLY A 245 -24.42 -32.68 10.75
C GLY A 245 -23.29 -33.09 9.79
N ASP A 246 -22.28 -33.77 10.33
CA ASP A 246 -21.01 -34.08 9.64
C ASP A 246 -21.17 -35.11 8.51
N THR A 247 -21.64 -34.66 7.34
CA THR A 247 -21.73 -35.50 6.15
C THR A 247 -20.35 -36.01 5.71
N LYS A 248 -20.21 -37.31 5.46
CA LYS A 248 -18.93 -37.91 5.05
C LYS A 248 -18.33 -37.23 3.82
N ALA A 249 -19.15 -36.88 2.83
CA ALA A 249 -18.69 -36.17 1.63
C ALA A 249 -18.08 -34.79 1.95
N GLY A 250 -18.60 -34.07 2.95
CA GLY A 250 -17.99 -32.83 3.44
C GLY A 250 -16.62 -33.07 4.08
N ILE A 251 -16.45 -34.12 4.89
CA ILE A 251 -15.14 -34.52 5.46
C ILE A 251 -14.14 -34.89 4.35
N ASP A 252 -14.57 -35.68 3.37
CA ASP A 252 -13.74 -36.13 2.25
C ASP A 252 -13.30 -34.92 1.37
N ILE A 253 -14.17 -33.91 1.16
CA ILE A 253 -13.83 -32.68 0.43
C ILE A 253 -12.93 -31.75 1.27
N LEU A 254 -13.20 -31.59 2.57
CA LEU A 254 -12.38 -30.77 3.48
C LEU A 254 -10.94 -31.31 3.59
N SER A 255 -10.77 -32.63 3.70
CA SER A 255 -9.44 -33.25 3.75
C SER A 255 -8.69 -33.17 2.41
N ALA A 256 -9.37 -33.39 1.29
CA ALA A 256 -8.77 -33.26 -0.04
C ALA A 256 -8.35 -31.81 -0.36
N THR A 257 -9.17 -30.82 0.00
CA THR A 257 -8.85 -29.40 -0.21
C THR A 257 -7.80 -28.89 0.79
N ALA A 258 -7.77 -29.37 2.03
CA ALA A 258 -6.66 -29.12 2.95
C ALA A 258 -5.33 -29.64 2.38
N THR A 259 -5.30 -30.86 1.87
CA THR A 259 -4.09 -31.43 1.23
C THR A 259 -3.63 -30.62 0.02
N GLN A 260 -4.56 -30.10 -0.78
CA GLN A 260 -4.26 -29.23 -1.93
C GLN A 260 -3.76 -27.84 -1.49
N LEU A 261 -4.28 -27.29 -0.38
CA LEU A 261 -3.79 -26.04 0.21
C LEU A 261 -2.38 -26.20 0.80
N GLU A 262 -2.08 -27.30 1.50
CA GLU A 262 -0.71 -27.56 1.94
C GLU A 262 0.24 -27.68 0.74
N GLN A 263 -0.13 -28.44 -0.32
CA GLN A 263 0.67 -28.52 -1.56
C GLN A 263 0.89 -27.13 -2.21
N ALA A 264 -0.09 -26.22 -2.12
CA ALA A 264 0.07 -24.84 -2.57
C ALA A 264 1.06 -24.05 -1.70
N TYR A 265 0.99 -24.15 -0.37
CA TYR A 265 1.97 -23.52 0.53
C TYR A 265 3.38 -24.08 0.33
N ASP A 266 3.49 -25.39 0.16
CA ASP A 266 4.72 -26.13 -0.16
C ASP A 266 5.36 -25.65 -1.49
N LYS A 267 4.52 -25.32 -2.50
CA LYS A 267 4.94 -24.76 -3.79
C LYS A 267 5.35 -23.28 -3.67
N ILE A 268 4.61 -22.48 -2.92
CA ILE A 268 4.96 -21.09 -2.58
C ILE A 268 6.32 -21.05 -1.88
N PHE A 269 6.50 -21.85 -0.83
CA PHE A 269 7.72 -21.94 -0.03
C PHE A 269 8.94 -22.28 -0.88
N ARG A 270 8.82 -23.29 -1.76
CA ARG A 270 9.91 -23.67 -2.69
C ARG A 270 10.26 -22.57 -3.68
N HIS A 271 9.27 -21.86 -4.22
CA HIS A 271 9.51 -20.73 -5.12
C HIS A 271 10.18 -19.55 -4.38
N CYS A 272 9.65 -19.13 -3.23
CA CYS A 272 10.25 -18.07 -2.42
C CYS A 272 11.70 -18.43 -2.05
N SER A 273 11.94 -19.64 -1.54
CA SER A 273 13.27 -20.12 -1.16
C SER A 273 14.24 -20.27 -2.34
N PHE A 274 13.73 -20.45 -3.58
CA PHE A 274 14.56 -20.45 -4.78
C PHE A 274 14.94 -19.01 -5.16
N GLU A 275 13.96 -18.12 -5.34
CA GLU A 275 14.24 -16.73 -5.73
C GLU A 275 15.09 -16.00 -4.69
N PHE A 276 14.80 -16.14 -3.39
CA PHE A 276 15.58 -15.52 -2.31
C PHE A 276 17.07 -15.93 -2.31
N ARG A 277 17.42 -17.10 -2.85
CA ARG A 277 18.82 -17.53 -3.08
C ARG A 277 19.41 -17.00 -4.39
N GLN A 278 18.58 -16.54 -5.34
CA GLN A 278 19.00 -15.85 -6.55
C GLN A 278 19.20 -14.33 -6.33
N MET A 279 18.43 -13.70 -5.44
CA MET A 279 18.49 -12.26 -5.06
C MET A 279 19.83 -11.78 -4.47
N GLY A 280 20.87 -12.62 -4.48
CA GLY A 280 22.26 -12.24 -4.22
C GLY A 280 23.12 -12.03 -5.47
N ARG A 281 22.60 -12.31 -6.67
CA ARG A 281 23.31 -12.21 -7.97
C ARG A 281 22.96 -10.96 -8.76
N ASP A 282 21.69 -10.57 -8.74
CA ASP A 282 21.20 -9.43 -9.52
C ASP A 282 21.47 -8.11 -8.79
N ALA A 283 21.92 -7.10 -9.55
CA ALA A 283 22.24 -5.78 -9.02
C ALA A 283 21.00 -4.90 -8.76
N SER A 284 19.84 -5.31 -9.27
CA SER A 284 18.53 -4.65 -9.15
C SER A 284 17.66 -5.35 -8.09
N LEU A 285 17.29 -4.63 -7.03
CA LEU A 285 16.45 -5.13 -5.93
C LEU A 285 14.94 -5.09 -6.24
N ASP A 286 14.56 -5.43 -7.47
CA ASP A 286 13.18 -5.32 -7.93
C ASP A 286 12.31 -6.48 -7.45
N VAL A 287 11.32 -6.17 -6.60
CA VAL A 287 10.34 -7.15 -6.09
C VAL A 287 9.17 -7.30 -7.06
N ASP A 288 9.19 -8.40 -7.81
CA ASP A 288 8.10 -8.81 -8.70
C ASP A 288 6.75 -8.90 -7.94
N PRO A 289 5.62 -8.48 -8.55
CA PRO A 289 4.30 -8.57 -7.94
C PRO A 289 3.92 -9.98 -7.46
N SER A 290 4.30 -11.04 -8.16
CA SER A 290 4.02 -12.42 -7.75
C SER A 290 4.80 -12.83 -6.50
N MET A 291 6.02 -12.33 -6.29
CA MET A 291 6.81 -12.59 -5.07
C MET A 291 6.16 -11.94 -3.85
N ARG A 292 5.80 -10.65 -3.94
CA ARG A 292 5.05 -9.91 -2.91
C ARG A 292 3.72 -10.60 -2.55
N GLU A 293 3.05 -11.15 -3.56
CA GLU A 293 1.79 -11.87 -3.44
C GLU A 293 1.95 -13.27 -2.82
N ALA A 294 3.04 -13.97 -3.15
CA ALA A 294 3.44 -15.26 -2.59
C ALA A 294 3.82 -15.13 -1.10
N VAL A 295 4.67 -14.15 -0.75
CA VAL A 295 5.03 -13.83 0.64
C VAL A 295 3.80 -13.49 1.47
N ARG A 296 2.86 -12.68 0.95
CA ARG A 296 1.62 -12.35 1.68
C ARG A 296 0.75 -13.58 1.96
N ARG A 297 0.65 -14.54 1.02
CA ARG A 297 -0.04 -15.81 1.26
C ARG A 297 0.71 -16.68 2.28
N LEU A 298 2.03 -16.74 2.23
CA LEU A 298 2.85 -17.55 3.13
C LEU A 298 2.75 -17.10 4.60
N ARG A 299 2.34 -15.86 4.90
CA ARG A 299 2.02 -15.40 6.27
C ARG A 299 0.99 -16.28 6.99
N GLN A 300 0.12 -17.00 6.29
CA GLN A 300 -0.82 -17.96 6.90
C GLN A 300 -0.13 -19.23 7.47
N ARG A 301 1.16 -19.43 7.14
CA ARG A 301 2.03 -20.52 7.62
C ARG A 301 3.37 -19.91 8.10
N PRO A 302 3.40 -19.26 9.29
CA PRO A 302 4.56 -18.48 9.72
C PRO A 302 5.86 -19.29 9.79
N GLU A 303 5.81 -20.58 10.13
CA GLU A 303 6.97 -21.49 10.14
C GLU A 303 7.66 -21.62 8.77
N LEU A 304 6.87 -21.67 7.68
CA LEU A 304 7.41 -21.70 6.31
C LEU A 304 7.92 -20.33 5.87
N LEU A 305 7.30 -19.25 6.37
CA LEU A 305 7.74 -17.89 6.09
C LEU A 305 9.08 -17.58 6.77
N THR A 306 9.29 -17.98 8.03
CA THR A 306 10.55 -17.74 8.75
C THR A 306 11.71 -18.54 8.15
N GLU A 307 11.51 -19.80 7.73
CA GLU A 307 12.56 -20.55 7.01
C GLU A 307 12.88 -19.91 5.65
N ALA A 308 11.87 -19.46 4.89
CA ALA A 308 12.09 -18.77 3.63
C ALA A 308 12.87 -17.45 3.82
N LEU A 309 12.47 -16.64 4.81
CA LEU A 309 13.16 -15.40 5.17
C LEU A 309 14.60 -15.65 5.66
N ALA A 310 14.88 -16.76 6.35
CA ALA A 310 16.24 -17.12 6.75
C ALA A 310 17.17 -17.33 5.53
N TYR A 311 16.70 -17.95 4.44
CA TYR A 311 17.48 -18.05 3.19
C TYR A 311 17.73 -16.69 2.53
N LEU A 312 16.75 -15.78 2.58
CA LEU A 312 16.92 -14.41 2.10
C LEU A 312 17.98 -13.68 2.95
N SER A 313 17.86 -13.72 4.28
CA SER A 313 18.79 -13.09 5.22
C SER A 313 20.23 -13.54 4.98
N GLN A 314 20.46 -14.86 4.88
CA GLN A 314 21.78 -15.43 4.60
C GLN A 314 22.34 -14.96 3.24
N THR A 315 21.49 -14.91 2.21
CA THR A 315 21.90 -14.50 0.85
C THR A 315 22.24 -13.01 0.80
N ARG A 316 21.38 -12.15 1.38
CA ARG A 316 21.62 -10.71 1.48
C ARG A 316 22.85 -10.39 2.32
N GLN A 317 23.06 -11.09 3.44
CA GLN A 317 24.27 -10.93 4.28
C GLN A 317 25.56 -11.21 3.49
N ALA A 318 25.59 -12.28 2.69
CA ALA A 318 26.74 -12.62 1.86
C ALA A 318 26.98 -11.59 0.75
N THR A 319 25.92 -11.15 0.07
CA THR A 319 26.01 -10.16 -1.02
C THR A 319 26.40 -8.77 -0.52
N LEU A 320 25.83 -8.29 0.59
CA LEU A 320 26.22 -7.00 1.19
C LEU A 320 27.68 -7.03 1.67
N LEU A 321 28.13 -8.13 2.27
CA LEU A 321 29.53 -8.29 2.68
C LEU A 321 30.49 -8.29 1.47
N SER A 322 30.16 -9.00 0.39
CA SER A 322 30.96 -8.93 -0.85
C SER A 322 30.98 -7.52 -1.41
N ALA A 323 29.82 -6.89 -1.57
CA ALA A 323 29.69 -5.55 -2.12
C ALA A 323 30.46 -4.49 -1.29
N PHE A 324 30.50 -4.62 0.03
CA PHE A 324 31.31 -3.76 0.89
C PHE A 324 32.82 -3.98 0.68
N MET A 325 33.26 -5.24 0.63
CA MET A 325 34.66 -5.59 0.37
C MET A 325 35.11 -5.21 -1.06
N ASP A 326 34.23 -5.32 -2.04
CA ASP A 326 34.43 -4.85 -3.41
C ASP A 326 34.52 -3.31 -3.45
N ALA A 327 33.62 -2.58 -2.78
CA ALA A 327 33.70 -1.11 -2.68
C ALA A 327 34.99 -0.61 -1.97
N LEU A 328 35.45 -1.34 -0.95
CA LEU A 328 36.71 -1.07 -0.26
C LEU A 328 37.93 -1.29 -1.19
N THR A 329 38.01 -2.45 -1.85
CA THR A 329 39.26 -2.95 -2.49
C THR A 329 39.32 -2.79 -4.01
N ARG A 330 38.16 -2.73 -4.70
CA ARG A 330 38.04 -2.62 -6.17
C ARG A 330 37.32 -1.34 -6.63
N GLY A 331 36.46 -0.78 -5.79
CA GLY A 331 35.57 0.32 -6.15
C GLY A 331 34.31 -0.14 -6.90
N GLY A 332 33.62 0.80 -7.54
CA GLY A 332 32.43 0.52 -8.33
C GLY A 332 32.71 -0.09 -9.71
N PRO A 333 31.65 -0.37 -10.51
CA PRO A 333 31.79 -0.99 -11.83
C PRO A 333 32.77 -0.23 -12.75
N GLY A 334 33.82 -0.92 -13.19
CA GLY A 334 34.90 -0.31 -14.00
C GLY A 334 35.91 0.52 -13.20
N GLY A 335 35.94 0.42 -11.87
CA GLY A 335 36.85 1.17 -10.99
C GLY A 335 36.37 2.59 -10.66
N LEU A 336 35.08 2.88 -10.88
CA LEU A 336 34.43 4.16 -10.59
C LEU A 336 33.12 3.93 -9.80
N PRO A 337 32.92 4.56 -8.62
CA PRO A 337 33.92 5.31 -7.84
C PRO A 337 35.14 4.45 -7.49
N ARG A 338 36.27 5.12 -7.17
CA ARG A 338 37.53 4.44 -6.84
C ARG A 338 37.40 3.65 -5.53
N PRO A 339 38.21 2.58 -5.33
CA PRO A 339 38.23 1.84 -4.07
C PRO A 339 38.51 2.74 -2.87
N ILE A 340 37.70 2.59 -1.81
CA ILE A 340 37.75 3.44 -0.61
C ILE A 340 39.11 3.33 0.11
N GLU A 341 39.78 2.17 0.03
CA GLU A 341 41.13 1.97 0.60
C GLU A 341 42.20 2.93 0.05
N LEU A 342 42.02 3.46 -1.17
CA LEU A 342 42.95 4.46 -1.73
C LEU A 342 42.92 5.78 -0.94
N HIS A 343 41.86 6.07 -0.19
CA HIS A 343 41.72 7.23 0.66
C HIS A 343 42.20 7.00 2.11
N ALA A 344 42.76 5.82 2.45
CA ALA A 344 43.21 5.51 3.82
C ALA A 344 44.33 6.43 4.37
N HIS A 345 44.93 7.28 3.53
CA HIS A 345 45.86 8.35 3.92
C HIS A 345 45.16 9.63 4.42
N ASP A 346 43.85 9.75 4.20
CA ASP A 346 42.96 10.79 4.74
C ASP A 346 41.96 10.08 5.68
N PRO A 347 42.25 10.03 6.99
CA PRO A 347 41.45 9.28 7.96
C PRO A 347 39.99 9.73 8.05
N LEU A 348 39.73 11.03 7.90
CA LEU A 348 38.39 11.59 7.99
C LEU A 348 37.56 11.17 6.78
N ARG A 349 38.13 11.29 5.58
CA ARG A 349 37.50 10.82 4.35
C ARG A 349 37.33 9.30 4.31
N TYR A 350 38.33 8.53 4.73
CA TYR A 350 38.25 7.07 4.72
C TYR A 350 37.10 6.55 5.60
N VAL A 351 36.94 7.10 6.80
CA VAL A 351 35.80 6.80 7.67
C VAL A 351 34.49 7.32 7.08
N GLY A 352 34.48 8.53 6.52
CA GLY A 352 33.30 9.12 5.87
C GLY A 352 32.79 8.32 4.66
N ASP A 353 33.67 7.93 3.74
CA ASP A 353 33.36 7.12 2.56
C ASP A 353 32.79 5.74 2.98
N MET A 354 33.35 5.10 4.02
CA MET A 354 32.81 3.85 4.58
C MET A 354 31.41 4.03 5.17
N LEU A 355 31.19 5.06 6.00
CA LEU A 355 29.89 5.30 6.64
C LEU A 355 28.82 5.72 5.62
N ALA A 356 29.18 6.52 4.60
CA ALA A 356 28.32 6.91 3.50
C ALA A 356 27.86 5.69 2.68
N TRP A 357 28.79 4.77 2.35
CA TRP A 357 28.46 3.53 1.66
C TRP A 357 27.48 2.67 2.46
N VAL A 358 27.74 2.49 3.77
CA VAL A 358 26.88 1.69 4.65
C VAL A 358 25.49 2.34 4.79
N HIS A 359 25.40 3.68 4.86
CA HIS A 359 24.12 4.40 4.90
C HIS A 359 23.31 4.19 3.62
N GLN A 360 23.94 4.29 2.45
CA GLN A 360 23.29 4.04 1.16
C GLN A 360 22.82 2.59 1.01
N ALA A 361 23.67 1.61 1.40
CA ALA A 361 23.33 0.19 1.34
C ALA A 361 22.11 -0.15 2.21
N ILE A 362 22.01 0.46 3.40
CA ILE A 362 20.91 0.24 4.36
C ILE A 362 19.61 0.89 3.90
N ALA A 363 19.69 2.07 3.29
CA ALA A 363 18.53 2.70 2.67
C ALA A 363 17.94 1.80 1.57
N ALA A 364 18.80 1.24 0.70
CA ALA A 364 18.40 0.34 -0.37
C ALA A 364 17.85 -1.01 0.15
N GLU A 365 18.48 -1.62 1.15
CA GLU A 365 18.02 -2.89 1.74
C GLU A 365 16.65 -2.71 2.43
N ARG A 366 16.43 -1.58 3.13
CA ARG A 366 15.14 -1.31 3.76
C ARG A 366 14.05 -0.95 2.74
N GLU A 367 14.35 -0.24 1.66
CA GLU A 367 13.39 -0.01 0.56
C GLU A 367 13.00 -1.33 -0.13
N PHE A 368 13.96 -2.24 -0.32
CA PHE A 368 13.72 -3.60 -0.82
C PHE A 368 12.77 -4.39 0.10
N LEU A 369 13.00 -4.40 1.42
CA LEU A 369 12.13 -5.10 2.37
C LEU A 369 10.73 -4.46 2.47
N GLU A 370 10.63 -3.13 2.47
CA GLU A 370 9.33 -2.42 2.42
C GLU A 370 8.55 -2.81 1.15
N SER A 371 9.24 -2.91 0.00
CA SER A 371 8.67 -3.40 -1.25
C SER A 371 8.27 -4.88 -1.18
N LEU A 372 9.03 -5.74 -0.48
CA LEU A 372 8.77 -7.17 -0.31
C LEU A 372 7.52 -7.45 0.52
N PHE A 373 7.39 -6.80 1.68
CA PHE A 373 6.20 -6.93 2.52
C PHE A 373 4.99 -6.14 1.98
N GLY A 374 5.20 -5.26 0.99
CA GLY A 374 4.16 -4.43 0.39
C GLY A 374 3.75 -3.24 1.26
N ILE A 375 4.57 -2.89 2.26
CA ILE A 375 4.39 -1.75 3.13
C ILE A 375 4.70 -0.52 2.29
N ARG A 376 3.68 0.26 1.93
CA ARG A 376 3.89 1.55 1.27
C ARG A 376 4.48 2.54 2.27
N GLY A 377 5.80 2.56 2.38
CA GLY A 377 6.53 3.74 2.84
C GLY A 377 6.06 4.94 2.02
N ALA A 378 5.31 5.84 2.63
CA ALA A 378 4.76 7.01 1.94
C ALA A 378 5.93 7.93 1.55
N ARG A 379 6.35 7.86 0.27
CA ARG A 379 7.50 8.56 -0.38
C ARG A 379 8.27 9.50 0.57
N ARG A 380 9.08 8.90 1.43
CA ARG A 380 9.80 9.58 2.50
C ARG A 380 11.15 10.04 1.96
N MET A 381 11.50 11.32 2.10
CA MET A 381 12.85 11.78 1.79
C MET A 381 13.88 11.05 2.66
N VAL A 382 15.03 10.73 2.08
CA VAL A 382 16.20 10.21 2.81
C VAL A 382 16.54 11.18 3.94
N GLY A 383 16.69 10.67 5.16
CA GLY A 383 17.00 11.45 6.37
C GLY A 383 15.81 11.89 7.23
N ALA A 384 14.56 11.81 6.76
CA ALA A 384 13.39 12.14 7.58
C ALA A 384 13.18 11.13 8.73
N VAL A 385 12.83 11.62 9.93
CA VAL A 385 12.63 10.77 11.13
C VAL A 385 11.57 9.70 10.85
N ARG A 386 11.89 8.45 11.22
CA ARG A 386 10.93 7.34 11.18
C ARG A 386 10.25 7.19 12.54
N GLN A 387 8.92 7.21 12.52
CA GLN A 387 8.12 6.53 13.53
C GLN A 387 8.14 5.04 13.17
N PHE A 388 8.43 4.19 14.15
CA PHE A 388 8.38 2.73 14.03
C PHE A 388 7.01 2.27 14.54
N GLY A 389 6.28 1.50 13.75
CA GLY A 389 5.01 0.90 14.15
C GLY A 389 5.20 -0.44 14.85
N GLU A 390 4.37 -0.72 15.86
CA GLU A 390 4.28 -2.03 16.51
C GLU A 390 3.51 -3.02 15.59
N SER A 391 4.11 -3.37 14.45
CA SER A 391 3.61 -4.33 13.47
C SER A 391 4.52 -5.55 13.40
N GLU A 392 3.95 -6.75 13.22
CA GLU A 392 4.70 -7.99 13.05
C GLU A 392 5.68 -7.90 11.87
N GLU A 393 5.31 -7.15 10.82
CA GLU A 393 6.17 -6.93 9.66
C GLU A 393 7.31 -5.94 9.93
N GLU A 394 7.15 -4.92 10.79
CA GLU A 394 8.30 -4.13 11.25
C GLU A 394 9.25 -4.97 12.11
N GLY A 395 8.73 -5.92 12.89
CA GLY A 395 9.52 -6.94 13.59
C GLY A 395 10.36 -7.79 12.62
N TRP A 396 9.71 -8.44 11.65
CA TRP A 396 10.43 -9.24 10.64
C TRP A 396 11.41 -8.39 9.81
N MET A 397 11.07 -7.16 9.45
CA MET A 397 12.02 -6.26 8.77
C MET A 397 13.23 -5.94 9.66
N GLY A 398 13.04 -5.74 10.97
CA GLY A 398 14.13 -5.53 11.92
C GLY A 398 15.09 -6.71 11.98
N GLU A 399 14.56 -7.92 12.20
CA GLU A 399 15.35 -9.17 12.22
C GLU A 399 16.10 -9.42 10.90
N MET A 400 15.46 -9.11 9.77
CA MET A 400 16.04 -9.25 8.43
C MET A 400 17.14 -8.23 8.15
N MET A 401 16.95 -6.96 8.54
CA MET A 401 17.97 -5.92 8.44
C MET A 401 19.19 -6.25 9.30
N ASP A 402 18.98 -6.65 10.56
CA ASP A 402 20.08 -7.06 11.43
C ASP A 402 20.80 -8.30 10.91
N GLY A 403 20.08 -9.30 10.40
CA GLY A 403 20.67 -10.48 9.77
C GLY A 403 21.55 -10.15 8.55
N ALA A 404 21.06 -9.28 7.66
CA ALA A 404 21.79 -8.84 6.48
C ALA A 404 23.02 -7.98 6.84
N VAL A 405 22.89 -7.06 7.79
CA VAL A 405 23.94 -6.10 8.18
C VAL A 405 24.98 -6.70 9.14
N LYS A 406 24.65 -7.77 9.88
CA LYS A 406 25.58 -8.52 10.76
C LYS A 406 26.88 -8.95 10.10
N GLY A 407 26.88 -9.17 8.78
CA GLY A 407 28.08 -9.50 8.00
C GLY A 407 29.10 -8.35 7.90
N LEU A 408 28.64 -7.11 7.66
CA LEU A 408 29.52 -5.96 7.41
C LEU A 408 30.04 -5.30 8.69
N CYS A 409 29.33 -5.44 9.81
CA CYS A 409 29.68 -4.79 11.08
C CYS A 409 31.06 -5.18 11.60
N GLY A 410 31.50 -6.44 11.41
CA GLY A 410 32.83 -6.90 11.80
C GLY A 410 33.96 -6.17 11.04
N PRO A 411 34.01 -6.26 9.70
CA PRO A 411 34.98 -5.53 8.89
C PRO A 411 34.93 -4.00 9.06
N LEU A 412 33.74 -3.41 9.18
CA LEU A 412 33.56 -1.98 9.45
C LEU A 412 34.18 -1.60 10.80
N LYS A 413 33.83 -2.32 11.88
CA LYS A 413 34.36 -2.08 13.23
C LYS A 413 35.88 -2.21 13.26
N VAL A 414 36.46 -3.28 12.70
CA VAL A 414 37.92 -3.44 12.67
C VAL A 414 38.62 -2.27 11.97
N ARG A 415 38.13 -1.84 10.80
CA ARG A 415 38.74 -0.75 10.02
C ARG A 415 38.62 0.60 10.73
N VAL A 416 37.44 0.97 11.21
CA VAL A 416 37.23 2.23 11.95
C VAL A 416 38.05 2.22 13.25
N GLN A 417 38.07 1.13 14.00
CA GLN A 417 38.91 1.01 15.22
C GLN A 417 40.41 1.15 14.92
N GLN A 418 40.89 0.60 13.80
CA GLN A 418 42.28 0.77 13.37
C GLN A 418 42.58 2.23 13.01
N THR A 419 41.76 2.86 12.18
CA THR A 419 41.94 4.26 11.78
C THR A 419 41.90 5.21 12.97
N VAL A 420 40.92 5.09 13.88
CA VAL A 420 40.82 5.94 15.08
C VAL A 420 42.04 5.74 15.99
N ARG A 421 42.52 4.51 16.19
CA ARG A 421 43.71 4.22 17.02
C ARG A 421 45.04 4.65 16.39
N SER A 422 45.09 4.91 15.09
CA SER A 422 46.28 5.39 14.39
C SER A 422 46.30 6.92 14.21
N GLN A 423 45.44 7.66 14.92
CA GLN A 423 45.42 9.13 14.87
C GLN A 423 46.36 9.73 15.92
N GLU A 424 47.39 10.44 15.44
CA GLU A 424 48.28 11.24 16.29
C GLU A 424 47.70 12.64 16.56
N SER A 425 46.89 13.18 15.64
CA SER A 425 46.24 14.49 15.78
C SER A 425 44.93 14.40 16.57
N SER A 426 44.90 15.05 17.74
CA SER A 426 43.70 15.18 18.57
C SER A 426 42.54 15.87 17.83
N ILE A 427 42.83 16.83 16.94
CA ILE A 427 41.84 17.51 16.08
C ILE A 427 41.22 16.52 15.07
N THR A 428 42.03 15.64 14.46
CA THR A 428 41.52 14.63 13.51
C THR A 428 40.70 13.57 14.23
N SER A 429 41.13 13.13 15.41
CA SER A 429 40.34 12.24 16.28
C SER A 429 38.98 12.83 16.65
N TYR A 430 38.93 14.12 17.01
CA TYR A 430 37.68 14.82 17.31
C TYR A 430 36.75 14.90 16.09
N LYS A 431 37.26 15.31 14.92
CA LYS A 431 36.51 15.34 13.66
C LYS A 431 35.92 13.96 13.29
N ILE A 432 36.66 12.87 13.55
CA ILE A 432 36.18 11.50 13.32
C ILE A 432 35.12 11.09 14.36
N ALA A 433 35.27 11.48 15.63
CA ALA A 433 34.26 11.21 16.67
C ALA A 433 32.92 11.90 16.37
N ASN A 434 32.94 13.19 16.00
CA ASN A 434 31.75 13.94 15.59
C ASN A 434 31.10 13.30 14.35
N LEU A 435 31.90 12.89 13.35
CA LEU A 435 31.43 12.21 12.14
C LEU A 435 30.77 10.85 12.45
N LEU A 436 31.34 10.06 13.37
CA LEU A 436 30.75 8.81 13.83
C LEU A 436 29.42 9.06 14.56
N GLY A 437 29.36 10.05 15.45
CA GLY A 437 28.12 10.44 16.15
C GLY A 437 27.00 10.90 15.19
N PHE A 438 27.34 11.71 14.19
CA PHE A 438 26.39 12.13 13.14
C PHE A 438 25.81 10.94 12.37
N TYR A 439 26.66 10.00 11.93
CA TYR A 439 26.20 8.80 11.24
C TYR A 439 25.45 7.84 12.17
N MET A 440 25.86 7.68 13.42
CA MET A 440 25.14 6.91 14.43
C MET A 440 23.70 7.43 14.59
N PHE A 441 23.51 8.73 14.82
CA PHE A 441 22.18 9.34 14.95
C PHE A 441 21.35 9.21 13.67
N THR A 442 21.99 9.40 12.50
CA THR A 442 21.34 9.23 11.19
C THR A 442 20.86 7.79 10.97
N MET A 443 21.63 6.78 11.40
CA MET A 443 21.26 5.37 11.32
C MET A 443 20.18 4.99 12.34
N GLN A 444 20.28 5.48 13.58
CA GLN A 444 19.24 5.29 14.59
C GLN A 444 17.87 5.81 14.10
N ARG A 445 17.85 6.87 13.28
CA ARG A 445 16.64 7.39 12.60
C ARG A 445 16.13 6.54 11.43
N THR A 446 16.92 5.63 10.84
CA THR A 446 16.53 4.80 9.68
C THR A 446 16.23 3.34 10.03
N ILE A 447 16.98 2.74 10.97
CA ILE A 447 16.84 1.35 11.41
C ILE A 447 16.40 1.18 12.87
N GLY A 448 16.51 2.24 13.70
CA GLY A 448 16.13 2.23 15.11
C GLY A 448 17.34 2.14 16.04
N LYS A 449 17.16 2.46 17.33
CA LYS A 449 18.25 2.39 18.32
C LYS A 449 18.66 0.94 18.63
N GLU A 450 17.70 0.02 18.71
CA GLU A 450 17.97 -1.36 19.14
C GLU A 450 18.70 -2.23 18.10
N ALA A 451 18.77 -1.77 16.84
CA ALA A 451 19.41 -2.51 15.74
C ALA A 451 20.91 -2.75 15.99
N LEU A 452 21.41 -3.90 15.53
CA LEU A 452 22.78 -4.36 15.72
C LEU A 452 23.80 -3.34 15.22
N LEU A 453 23.58 -2.74 14.04
CA LEU A 453 24.49 -1.71 13.53
C LEU A 453 24.51 -0.48 14.42
N SER A 454 23.33 0.04 14.82
CA SER A 454 23.23 1.24 15.65
C SER A 454 24.03 1.08 16.94
N LYS A 455 23.97 -0.10 17.57
CA LYS A 455 24.80 -0.46 18.73
C LYS A 455 26.30 -0.51 18.40
N THR A 456 26.69 -1.09 17.26
CA THR A 456 28.12 -1.07 16.87
C THR A 456 28.64 0.32 16.47
N LEU A 457 27.78 1.24 16.04
CA LEU A 457 28.15 2.64 15.80
C LEU A 457 28.22 3.43 17.10
N GLU A 458 27.36 3.13 18.08
CA GLU A 458 27.44 3.65 19.46
C GLU A 458 28.78 3.22 20.10
N GLU A 459 29.12 1.92 20.09
CA GLU A 459 30.42 1.40 20.54
C GLU A 459 31.64 2.02 19.82
N LEU A 460 31.52 2.38 18.54
CA LEU A 460 32.59 3.02 17.76
C LEU A 460 32.72 4.51 18.10
N THR A 461 31.60 5.18 18.37
CA THR A 461 31.53 6.59 18.75
C THR A 461 32.11 6.79 20.16
N ASP A 462 31.73 5.93 21.11
CA ASP A 462 32.27 5.90 22.47
C ASP A 462 33.79 5.65 22.47
N LEU A 463 34.27 4.74 21.62
CA LEU A 463 35.71 4.50 21.46
C LEU A 463 36.43 5.71 20.85
N ALA A 464 35.82 6.40 19.88
CA ALA A 464 36.41 7.58 19.26
C ALA A 464 36.52 8.75 20.25
N TYR A 465 35.45 9.04 21.01
CA TYR A 465 35.49 10.06 22.05
C TYR A 465 36.46 9.68 23.19
N SER A 466 36.46 8.45 23.69
CA SER A 466 37.39 8.06 24.77
C SER A 466 38.86 8.09 24.35
N LEU A 467 39.20 7.76 23.09
CA LEU A 467 40.54 7.93 22.56
C LEU A 467 40.91 9.41 22.33
N PHE A 468 39.96 10.24 21.88
CA PHE A 468 40.13 11.69 21.80
C PHE A 468 40.38 12.33 23.18
N TYR A 469 39.56 12.01 24.19
CA TYR A 469 39.72 12.50 25.55
C TYR A 469 41.06 12.05 26.16
N GLY A 470 41.48 10.81 25.92
CA GLY A 470 42.80 10.31 26.31
C GLY A 470 43.95 11.04 25.61
N ALA A 471 43.78 11.44 24.34
CA ALA A 471 44.77 12.21 23.59
C ALA A 471 44.94 13.63 24.13
N ILE A 472 43.85 14.39 24.35
CA ILE A 472 43.95 15.76 24.91
C ILE A 472 44.45 15.75 26.36
N GLU A 473 44.05 14.77 27.17
CA GLU A 473 44.55 14.63 28.54
C GLU A 473 46.06 14.26 28.57
N THR A 474 46.54 13.54 27.56
CA THR A 474 47.97 13.27 27.37
C THR A 474 48.71 14.52 26.86
N GLN A 475 48.10 15.32 25.99
CA GLN A 475 48.64 16.59 25.50
C GLN A 475 48.81 17.60 26.65
N GLY A 476 47.78 17.78 27.49
CA GLY A 476 47.84 18.61 28.70
C GLY A 476 48.88 18.13 29.71
N ARG A 477 48.96 16.81 29.98
CA ARG A 477 50.03 16.23 30.83
C ARG A 477 51.43 16.37 30.24
N SER A 478 51.56 16.51 28.92
CA SER A 478 52.85 16.79 28.26
C SER A 478 53.25 18.26 28.43
N LEU A 479 52.29 19.18 28.30
CA LEU A 479 52.47 20.62 28.50
C LEU A 479 53.08 20.94 29.88
N LEU A 480 52.54 20.31 30.94
CA LEU A 480 53.04 20.41 32.33
C LEU A 480 54.48 19.89 32.55
N ARG A 481 55.09 19.22 31.56
CA ARG A 481 56.45 18.66 31.65
C ARG A 481 57.48 19.44 30.84
N VAL A 482 57.06 20.48 30.11
CA VAL A 482 57.98 21.33 29.34
C VAL A 482 58.59 22.38 30.27
N PRO A 483 59.90 22.32 30.58
CA PRO A 483 60.54 23.39 31.34
C PRO A 483 60.55 24.67 30.52
N LEU A 484 60.31 25.81 31.16
CA LEU A 484 60.55 27.11 30.53
C LEU A 484 62.05 27.26 30.24
N ASP A 485 62.39 27.78 29.06
CA ASP A 485 63.77 28.14 28.77
C ASP A 485 64.28 29.15 29.82
N LEU A 486 65.44 28.83 30.39
CA LEU A 486 66.09 29.64 31.40
C LEU A 486 66.84 30.80 30.79
N ASP A 487 67.36 30.69 29.56
CA ASP A 487 68.16 31.73 28.95
C ASP A 487 67.30 32.89 28.43
N ASP A 488 66.13 32.57 27.87
CA ASP A 488 65.11 33.55 27.49
C ASP A 488 64.75 34.52 28.64
N ALA A 489 64.93 35.82 28.41
CA ALA A 489 64.49 36.88 29.30
C ALA A 489 63.03 37.31 29.04
N GLY A 490 62.40 36.74 28.01
CA GLY A 490 61.04 36.99 27.58
C GLY A 490 59.99 36.79 28.67
N VAL A 491 58.92 37.56 28.50
CA VAL A 491 57.75 37.64 29.39
C VAL A 491 56.46 37.38 28.59
N SER A 492 56.60 36.95 27.33
CA SER A 492 55.52 36.54 26.43
C SER A 492 55.11 35.08 26.66
N PRO A 493 53.93 34.63 26.20
CA PRO A 493 53.55 33.22 26.29
C PRO A 493 54.52 32.33 25.49
N PRO A 494 54.98 31.18 26.02
CA PRO A 494 55.88 30.27 25.31
C PRO A 494 55.21 29.65 24.08
N LEU A 495 55.99 29.33 23.04
CA LEU A 495 55.48 28.73 21.79
C LEU A 495 54.57 27.51 22.03
N VAL A 496 54.92 26.65 22.99
CA VAL A 496 54.12 25.45 23.30
C VAL A 496 52.73 25.77 23.84
N ILE A 497 52.53 26.91 24.52
CA ILE A 497 51.20 27.39 24.91
C ILE A 497 50.46 27.96 23.69
N LEU A 498 51.16 28.68 22.79
CA LEU A 498 50.56 29.19 21.55
C LEU A 498 50.06 28.03 20.66
N ASP A 499 50.89 27.00 20.46
CA ASP A 499 50.55 25.80 19.67
C ASP A 499 49.38 25.04 20.32
N HIS A 500 49.39 24.86 21.64
CA HIS A 500 48.30 24.19 22.36
C HIS A 500 46.98 24.96 22.30
N ALA A 501 47.03 26.29 22.43
CA ALA A 501 45.86 27.15 22.30
C ALA A 501 45.32 27.23 20.85
N GLN A 502 46.20 27.13 19.85
CA GLN A 502 45.79 27.01 18.44
C GLN A 502 45.08 25.67 18.19
N VAL A 503 45.57 24.56 18.78
CA VAL A 503 44.88 23.27 18.76
C VAL A 503 43.49 23.35 19.41
N LEU A 504 43.37 24.04 20.55
CA LEU A 504 42.07 24.30 21.19
C LEU A 504 41.15 25.16 20.28
N ARG A 505 41.68 26.21 19.64
CA ARG A 505 40.93 27.06 18.70
C ARG A 505 40.36 26.25 17.53
N GLU A 506 41.13 25.31 16.99
CA GLU A 506 40.64 24.42 15.93
C GLU A 506 39.58 23.42 16.42
N MET A 507 39.64 22.94 17.67
CA MET A 507 38.56 22.13 18.26
C MET A 507 37.28 22.94 18.47
N MET A 508 37.39 24.19 18.93
CA MET A 508 36.25 25.09 19.11
C MET A 508 35.55 25.40 17.78
N LEU A 509 36.32 25.68 16.71
CA LEU A 509 35.77 25.85 15.36
C LEU A 509 35.09 24.58 14.83
N VAL A 510 35.62 23.39 15.14
CA VAL A 510 34.96 22.12 14.76
C VAL A 510 33.65 21.93 15.52
N TYR A 511 33.63 22.21 16.82
CA TYR A 511 32.41 22.13 17.63
C TYR A 511 31.34 23.09 17.12
N GLU A 512 31.68 24.38 16.96
CA GLU A 512 30.82 25.42 16.39
C GLU A 512 30.24 25.00 15.01
N SER A 513 31.08 24.46 14.13
CA SER A 513 30.63 23.96 12.81
C SER A 513 29.77 22.67 12.84
N SER A 514 29.69 22.01 13.99
CA SER A 514 28.89 20.79 14.21
C SER A 514 27.49 21.08 14.78
N LEU A 515 27.26 22.30 15.29
CA LEU A 515 25.99 22.70 15.93
C LEU A 515 24.84 22.79 14.92
N LEU A 516 23.63 22.43 15.36
CA LEU A 516 22.42 22.52 14.54
C LEU A 516 21.69 23.86 14.66
N GLY A 517 22.07 24.70 15.62
CA GLY A 517 21.53 26.06 15.81
C GLY A 517 20.16 26.13 16.49
N ASP A 518 19.67 25.00 17.03
CA ASP A 518 18.39 24.84 17.75
C ASP A 518 18.63 24.29 19.18
N GLU A 519 19.88 24.35 19.65
CA GLU A 519 20.37 23.84 20.94
C GLU A 519 20.38 24.96 22.01
N ALA A 520 20.07 24.64 23.27
CA ALA A 520 20.04 25.64 24.33
C ALA A 520 21.45 26.06 24.80
N GLU A 521 21.61 27.30 25.30
CA GLU A 521 22.92 27.81 25.75
C GLU A 521 23.56 26.93 26.84
N GLU A 522 22.76 26.35 27.74
CA GLU A 522 23.23 25.39 28.76
C GLU A 522 23.74 24.08 28.14
N GLU A 523 23.11 23.59 27.07
CA GLU A 523 23.51 22.37 26.35
C GLU A 523 24.81 22.60 25.56
N LEU A 524 24.92 23.77 24.92
CA LEU A 524 26.12 24.22 24.20
C LEU A 524 27.34 24.36 25.12
N GLN A 525 27.17 24.91 26.32
CA GLN A 525 28.24 25.02 27.32
C GLN A 525 28.60 23.63 27.88
N ALA A 526 27.60 22.83 28.27
CA ALA A 526 27.82 21.49 28.80
C ALA A 526 28.51 20.55 27.80
N GLY A 527 28.24 20.69 26.50
CA GLY A 527 28.80 19.86 25.43
C GLY A 527 30.32 20.04 25.20
N PHE A 528 30.91 21.17 25.61
CA PHE A 528 32.32 21.47 25.37
C PHE A 528 33.15 21.73 26.65
N ARG A 529 32.52 21.91 27.83
CA ARG A 529 33.22 22.17 29.11
C ARG A 529 34.33 21.17 29.43
N ASP A 530 34.06 19.86 29.30
CA ASP A 530 35.04 18.81 29.59
C ASP A 530 36.31 18.89 28.71
N ILE A 531 36.21 19.51 27.52
CA ILE A 531 37.35 19.78 26.62
C ILE A 531 38.08 21.06 27.08
N LEU A 532 37.35 22.11 27.49
CA LEU A 532 37.93 23.32 28.07
C LEU A 532 38.73 23.02 29.34
N ASP A 533 38.19 22.21 30.26
CA ASP A 533 38.90 21.83 31.49
C ASP A 533 40.20 21.06 31.18
N LYS A 534 40.13 20.07 30.28
CA LYS A 534 41.29 19.23 29.91
C LYS A 534 42.38 19.96 29.10
N MET A 535 42.10 21.12 28.53
CA MET A 535 43.05 21.91 27.72
C MET A 535 43.49 23.21 28.43
N VAL A 536 42.54 23.99 28.96
CA VAL A 536 42.82 25.31 29.56
C VAL A 536 43.49 25.17 30.93
N ASP A 537 43.07 24.24 31.78
CA ASP A 537 43.63 24.13 33.13
C ASP A 537 45.11 23.70 33.14
N PRO A 538 45.57 22.72 32.32
CA PRO A 538 46.99 22.44 32.17
C PRO A 538 47.82 23.62 31.63
N ALA A 539 47.23 24.50 30.80
CA ALA A 539 47.90 25.70 30.33
C ALA A 539 48.03 26.77 31.44
N ILE A 540 47.00 26.94 32.26
CA ILE A 540 47.03 27.79 33.47
C ILE A 540 48.04 27.23 34.49
N GLU A 541 48.02 25.93 34.75
CA GLU A 541 48.93 25.28 35.69
C GLU A 541 50.39 25.33 35.20
N MET A 542 50.67 25.07 33.92
CA MET A 542 52.01 25.26 33.34
C MET A 542 52.48 26.72 33.49
N CYS A 543 51.59 27.68 33.20
CA CYS A 543 51.89 29.09 33.33
C CYS A 543 52.25 29.47 34.77
N MET A 544 51.46 29.01 35.75
CA MET A 544 51.66 29.32 37.17
C MET A 544 52.89 28.62 37.76
N THR A 545 53.08 27.33 37.48
CA THR A 545 54.20 26.52 38.01
C THR A 545 55.53 26.92 37.39
N GLY A 546 55.62 26.97 36.06
CA GLY A 546 56.83 27.37 35.34
C GLY A 546 57.29 28.78 35.69
N ALA A 547 56.36 29.70 35.97
CA ALA A 547 56.70 31.05 36.39
C ALA A 547 57.22 31.14 37.84
N GLU A 548 56.78 30.27 38.76
CA GLU A 548 57.44 30.13 40.07
C GLU A 548 58.87 29.58 39.92
N GLU A 549 59.05 28.53 39.11
CA GLU A 549 60.36 27.90 38.89
C GLU A 549 61.35 28.85 38.20
N LYS A 550 60.88 29.66 37.23
CA LYS A 550 61.71 30.67 36.55
C LYS A 550 62.02 31.86 37.47
N LYS A 551 61.07 32.36 38.29
CA LYS A 551 61.37 33.40 39.31
C LYS A 551 62.33 32.88 40.39
N ARG A 552 62.24 31.61 40.80
CA ARG A 552 63.17 30.98 41.76
C ARG A 552 64.60 30.92 41.23
N GLN A 553 64.79 30.76 39.92
CA GLN A 553 66.10 30.66 39.27
C GLN A 553 66.65 32.02 38.80
N ARG A 554 65.77 32.94 38.37
CA ARG A 554 66.07 34.34 38.05
C ARG A 554 65.18 35.27 38.90
N PRO A 555 65.61 35.68 40.11
CA PRO A 555 64.78 36.47 41.05
C PRO A 555 64.24 37.80 40.51
N GLY A 556 64.94 38.41 39.53
CA GLY A 556 64.52 39.65 38.85
C GLY A 556 63.64 39.45 37.61
N TRP A 557 63.21 38.23 37.29
CA TRP A 557 62.31 37.97 36.16
C TRP A 557 60.85 38.20 36.55
N ASP A 558 60.10 38.95 35.74
CA ASP A 558 58.75 39.43 36.09
C ASP A 558 57.66 38.37 35.82
N LYS A 559 57.59 37.43 36.76
CA LYS A 559 56.53 36.42 36.89
C LYS A 559 55.11 36.99 36.76
N ALA A 560 54.85 38.16 37.33
CA ALA A 560 53.49 38.70 37.38
C ALA A 560 53.03 39.13 35.99
N VAL A 561 53.90 39.82 35.24
CA VAL A 561 53.64 40.17 33.84
C VAL A 561 53.57 38.94 32.94
N PHE A 562 54.42 37.91 33.15
CA PHE A 562 54.34 36.66 32.36
C PHE A 562 53.00 35.94 32.51
N VAL A 563 52.52 35.82 33.75
CA VAL A 563 51.22 35.19 34.03
C VAL A 563 50.08 36.00 33.41
N LEU A 564 50.09 37.33 33.55
CA LEU A 564 49.08 38.20 32.93
C LEU A 564 49.10 38.12 31.40
N ASN A 565 50.26 38.12 30.77
CA ASN A 565 50.40 37.99 29.30
C ASN A 565 49.86 36.65 28.79
N THR A 566 50.10 35.57 29.53
CA THR A 566 49.66 34.22 29.16
C THR A 566 48.16 34.04 29.38
N LEU A 567 47.62 34.49 30.51
CA LEU A 567 46.18 34.44 30.77
C LEU A 567 45.40 35.34 29.80
N ALA A 568 45.88 36.55 29.50
CA ALA A 568 45.26 37.42 28.51
C ALA A 568 45.26 36.82 27.09
N TYR A 569 46.34 36.12 26.71
CA TYR A 569 46.36 35.37 25.46
C TYR A 569 45.31 34.24 25.44
N LEU A 570 45.23 33.42 26.49
CA LEU A 570 44.19 32.39 26.62
C LEU A 570 42.77 32.99 26.58
N GLN A 571 42.54 34.13 27.23
CA GLN A 571 41.28 34.86 27.16
C GLN A 571 40.91 35.22 25.71
N SER A 572 41.84 35.82 24.94
CA SER A 572 41.64 36.13 23.51
C SER A 572 41.53 34.91 22.57
N VAL A 573 41.75 33.70 23.09
CA VAL A 573 41.50 32.45 22.36
C VAL A 573 40.07 31.99 22.58
N LEU A 574 39.52 32.17 23.79
CA LEU A 574 38.16 31.82 24.19
C LEU A 574 37.11 32.87 23.78
N GLU A 575 37.44 34.16 23.90
CA GLU A 575 36.55 35.32 23.67
C GLU A 575 35.62 35.22 22.44
N PRO A 576 36.05 34.72 21.25
CA PRO A 576 35.16 34.61 20.09
C PRO A 576 34.02 33.58 20.21
N PHE A 577 34.04 32.68 21.20
CA PHE A 577 33.18 31.49 21.25
C PHE A 577 32.20 31.54 22.43
N ALA A 578 30.91 31.73 22.15
CA ALA A 578 29.86 31.95 23.16
C ALA A 578 29.69 30.79 24.18
N PHE A 579 30.01 29.56 23.81
CA PHE A 579 29.95 28.39 24.70
C PHE A 579 31.12 28.30 25.71
N THR A 580 32.02 29.29 25.75
CA THR A 580 33.22 29.28 26.63
C THR A 580 33.12 30.20 27.85
N VAL A 581 31.98 30.90 28.04
CA VAL A 581 31.81 31.95 29.07
C VAL A 581 32.18 31.47 30.48
N GLU A 582 31.74 30.28 30.92
CA GLU A 582 32.11 29.74 32.24
C GLU A 582 33.64 29.70 32.45
N LYS A 583 34.42 29.39 31.40
CA LYS A 583 35.89 29.30 31.47
C LYS A 583 36.54 30.67 31.30
N GLN A 584 35.94 31.57 30.52
CA GLN A 584 36.34 32.97 30.43
C GLN A 584 36.26 33.66 31.80
N ASP A 585 35.19 33.45 32.56
CA ASP A 585 35.03 34.04 33.90
C ASP A 585 36.11 33.53 34.89
N VAL A 586 36.48 32.24 34.81
CA VAL A 586 37.58 31.67 35.61
C VAL A 586 38.93 32.29 35.24
N VAL A 587 39.24 32.42 33.94
CA VAL A 587 40.49 33.05 33.47
C VAL A 587 40.53 34.53 33.85
N GLN A 588 39.43 35.26 33.67
CA GLN A 588 39.30 36.67 34.04
C GLN A 588 39.46 36.86 35.56
N GLY A 589 38.85 36.02 36.39
CA GLY A 589 39.01 36.07 37.85
C GLY A 589 40.46 35.84 38.30
N LEU A 590 41.18 34.92 37.64
CA LEU A 590 42.62 34.72 37.85
C LEU A 590 43.45 35.93 37.40
N MET A 591 43.10 36.54 36.26
CA MET A 591 43.73 37.78 35.78
C MET A 591 43.54 38.92 36.77
N GLU A 592 42.33 39.15 37.29
CA GLU A 592 42.08 40.23 38.25
C GLU A 592 42.82 40.02 39.57
N GLY A 593 42.86 38.78 40.08
CA GLY A 593 43.69 38.43 41.23
C GLY A 593 45.19 38.69 41.01
N LYS A 594 45.68 38.53 39.77
CA LYS A 594 47.07 38.85 39.39
C LYS A 594 47.32 40.33 39.16
N VAL A 595 46.34 41.07 38.62
CA VAL A 595 46.38 42.54 38.51
C VAL A 595 46.50 43.17 39.90
N LEU A 596 45.71 42.72 40.88
CA LEU A 596 45.79 43.21 42.26
C LEU A 596 47.15 42.91 42.91
N GLN A 597 47.72 41.72 42.67
CA GLN A 597 49.08 41.37 43.13
C GLN A 597 50.15 42.25 42.48
N LEU A 598 50.05 42.55 41.17
CA LEU A 598 51.00 43.42 40.48
C LEU A 598 50.84 44.90 40.86
N ILE A 599 49.63 45.37 41.21
CA ILE A 599 49.43 46.70 41.82
C ILE A 599 50.13 46.77 43.19
N GLU A 600 50.04 45.72 44.01
CA GLU A 600 50.75 45.63 45.30
C GLU A 600 52.28 45.59 45.15
N GLU A 601 52.83 44.89 44.16
CA GLU A 601 54.28 44.87 43.90
C GLU A 601 54.73 46.23 43.32
N HIS A 602 54.15 46.67 42.20
CA HIS A 602 54.52 47.92 41.50
C HIS A 602 54.33 49.18 42.37
N TYR A 603 53.32 49.23 43.26
CA TYR A 603 53.19 50.32 44.25
C TYR A 603 54.41 50.40 45.20
N LYS A 604 54.92 49.27 45.68
CA LYS A 604 56.06 49.25 46.61
C LYS A 604 57.34 49.69 45.92
N ASP A 605 57.54 49.25 44.68
CA ASP A 605 58.67 49.63 43.85
C ASP A 605 58.64 51.14 43.54
N VAL A 606 57.49 51.67 43.09
CA VAL A 606 57.28 53.11 42.87
C VAL A 606 57.48 53.94 44.14
N LEU A 607 56.98 53.48 45.30
CA LEU A 607 57.13 54.17 46.59
C LEU A 607 58.62 54.21 47.03
N ALA A 608 59.39 53.18 46.70
CA ALA A 608 60.84 53.13 46.94
C ALA A 608 61.63 54.01 45.96
N ASP A 609 61.30 54.00 44.67
CA ASP A 609 61.90 54.85 43.63
C ASP A 609 61.69 56.33 43.94
N ALA A 610 60.45 56.70 44.28
CA ALA A 610 60.02 58.02 44.74
C ALA A 610 60.68 58.48 46.06
N GLY A 611 61.37 57.59 46.78
CA GLY A 611 62.06 57.89 48.03
C GLY A 611 61.15 58.05 49.27
N LEU A 612 59.85 57.80 49.15
CA LEU A 612 58.88 57.99 50.23
C LEU A 612 58.72 56.76 51.15
N ALA A 613 59.21 55.58 50.73
CA ALA A 613 58.98 54.31 51.43
C ALA A 613 59.37 54.31 52.92
N GLU A 614 60.54 54.86 53.29
CA GLU A 614 61.00 54.89 54.69
C GLU A 614 60.10 55.76 55.58
N ILE A 615 59.58 56.87 55.03
CA ILE A 615 58.72 57.82 55.77
C ILE A 615 57.29 57.29 55.87
N ALA A 616 56.76 56.73 54.78
CA ALA A 616 55.46 56.05 54.81
C ALA A 616 55.45 54.89 55.81
N ALA A 617 56.54 54.11 55.87
CA ALA A 617 56.74 53.07 56.88
C ALA A 617 56.83 53.65 58.30
N ALA A 618 57.56 54.76 58.51
CA ALA A 618 57.65 55.42 59.82
C ALA A 618 56.28 55.94 60.31
N CYS A 619 55.48 56.54 59.42
CA CYS A 619 54.11 56.99 59.74
C CYS A 619 53.20 55.83 60.16
N ALA A 620 53.34 54.66 59.51
CA ALA A 620 52.51 53.49 59.75
C ALA A 620 52.95 52.61 60.94
N SER A 621 54.23 52.61 61.30
CA SER A 621 54.83 51.68 62.29
C SER A 621 55.21 52.32 63.65
N ARG A 622 55.04 53.63 63.81
CA ARG A 622 55.33 54.33 65.07
C ARG A 622 54.54 53.80 66.27
N GLN A 623 55.08 53.99 67.47
CA GLN A 623 54.32 53.83 68.71
C GLN A 623 53.46 55.09 68.96
N PRO A 624 52.25 54.97 69.55
CA PRO A 624 51.31 56.09 69.67
C PRO A 624 51.76 57.24 70.59
N ASN A 625 52.85 57.07 71.34
CA ASN A 625 53.42 58.08 72.24
C ASN A 625 54.72 58.71 71.69
N GLU A 626 55.17 58.33 70.49
CA GLU A 626 56.43 58.81 69.90
C GLU A 626 56.15 59.85 68.79
N PRO A 627 56.60 61.12 68.96
CA PRO A 627 56.49 62.15 67.92
C PRO A 627 57.30 61.76 66.69
N LEU A 628 56.68 61.85 65.50
CA LEU A 628 57.31 61.45 64.24
C LEU A 628 58.65 62.17 63.96
N SER A 629 58.84 63.40 64.46
CA SER A 629 60.10 64.15 64.36
C SER A 629 61.31 63.51 65.04
N HIS A 630 61.11 62.52 65.93
CA HIS A 630 62.18 61.80 66.63
C HIS A 630 62.48 60.42 66.03
N VAL A 631 61.65 59.93 65.11
CA VAL A 631 61.91 58.70 64.37
C VAL A 631 62.95 59.00 63.29
N THR A 632 64.09 58.30 63.30
CA THR A 632 65.27 58.61 62.46
C THR A 632 64.98 58.72 60.96
N ALA A 633 64.03 57.92 60.44
CA ALA A 633 63.58 57.99 59.05
C ALA A 633 62.75 59.25 58.71
N ALA A 634 62.15 59.89 59.71
CA ALA A 634 61.23 61.04 59.55
C ALA A 634 61.71 62.32 60.28
N GLU A 635 62.95 62.34 60.79
CA GLU A 635 63.63 63.56 61.21
C GLU A 635 63.58 64.63 60.11
N PRO A 636 63.58 65.95 60.43
CA PRO A 636 63.46 67.01 59.43
C PRO A 636 64.46 66.92 58.26
N ALA A 637 65.70 66.51 58.52
CA ALA A 637 66.74 66.33 57.51
C ALA A 637 66.64 65.00 56.72
N ALA A 638 65.91 64.00 57.22
CA ALA A 638 65.52 62.82 56.44
C ALA A 638 64.32 63.15 55.54
N LEU A 639 63.28 63.78 56.13
CA LEU A 639 62.10 64.28 55.43
C LEU A 639 62.46 65.19 54.25
N GLN A 640 63.34 66.18 54.44
CA GLN A 640 63.73 67.08 53.35
C GLN A 640 64.46 66.34 52.21
N ARG A 641 65.31 65.34 52.52
CA ARG A 641 66.00 64.53 51.49
C ARG A 641 65.03 63.64 50.71
N ALA A 642 64.03 63.05 51.38
CA ALA A 642 62.99 62.27 50.73
C ALA A 642 62.08 63.14 49.85
N LEU A 643 61.69 64.34 50.31
CA LEU A 643 60.90 65.30 49.53
C LEU A 643 61.66 65.81 48.30
N HIS A 644 62.98 66.02 48.41
CA HIS A 644 63.83 66.37 47.26
C HIS A 644 63.92 65.23 46.25
N ARG A 645 64.21 64.00 46.69
CA ARG A 645 64.18 62.82 45.81
C ARG A 645 62.81 62.60 45.16
N PHE A 646 61.73 62.91 45.87
CA PHE A 646 60.38 62.87 45.32
C PHE A 646 60.15 63.96 44.27
N SER A 647 60.65 65.18 44.47
CA SER A 647 60.51 66.27 43.48
C SER A 647 61.33 66.02 42.20
N GLU A 648 62.50 65.37 42.33
CA GLU A 648 63.26 64.81 41.20
C GLU A 648 62.47 63.71 40.47
N TRP A 649 61.96 62.71 41.20
CA TRP A 649 61.18 61.61 40.63
C TRP A 649 59.90 62.10 39.91
N LEU A 650 59.19 63.09 40.49
CA LEU A 650 58.04 63.77 39.89
C LEU A 650 58.36 64.56 38.60
N SER A 651 59.63 64.64 38.23
CA SER A 651 60.14 65.30 37.03
C SER A 651 60.75 64.31 36.04
N GLY A 652 60.73 63.01 36.34
CA GLY A 652 61.22 61.92 35.49
C GLY A 652 60.12 61.13 34.78
N GLU A 653 60.53 60.23 33.88
CA GLU A 653 59.62 59.47 32.99
C GLU A 653 58.71 58.47 33.74
N GLY A 654 59.14 58.01 34.93
CA GLY A 654 58.42 57.04 35.77
C GLY A 654 57.04 57.48 36.29
N VAL A 655 56.70 58.77 36.11
CA VAL A 655 55.37 59.36 36.39
C VAL A 655 54.36 59.07 35.28
N VAL A 656 54.84 58.84 34.05
CA VAL A 656 54.02 58.70 32.83
C VAL A 656 54.05 57.27 32.31
N HIS A 657 55.17 56.57 32.47
CA HIS A 657 55.36 55.21 31.97
C HIS A 657 56.26 54.37 32.90
N SER A 658 55.84 53.15 33.20
CA SER A 658 56.70 52.18 33.90
C SER A 658 57.38 51.27 32.87
N PRO A 659 58.72 51.26 32.77
CA PRO A 659 59.42 50.39 31.82
C PRO A 659 59.24 48.90 32.14
N ARG A 660 58.86 48.54 33.37
CA ARG A 660 58.47 47.15 33.71
C ARG A 660 57.12 46.79 33.11
N LEU A 661 56.11 47.64 33.32
CA LEU A 661 54.75 47.43 32.79
C LEU A 661 54.71 47.51 31.26
N SER A 662 55.71 48.10 30.60
CA SER A 662 55.85 48.11 29.13
C SER A 662 55.88 46.71 28.49
N SER A 663 56.20 45.67 29.28
CA SER A 663 56.21 44.28 28.85
C SER A 663 54.85 43.57 28.94
N LEU A 664 53.78 44.26 29.38
CA LEU A 664 52.40 43.76 29.32
C LEU A 664 51.87 43.81 27.87
N SER A 665 51.30 42.71 27.39
CA SER A 665 50.68 42.62 26.06
C SER A 665 49.40 43.45 25.93
N VAL A 666 48.70 43.69 27.05
CA VAL A 666 47.43 44.43 27.10
C VAL A 666 47.64 45.82 27.67
N GLN A 667 47.67 46.83 26.81
CA GLN A 667 47.96 48.23 27.17
C GLN A 667 46.98 48.84 28.18
N SER A 668 45.72 48.38 28.23
CA SER A 668 44.73 48.82 29.23
C SER A 668 45.01 48.27 30.63
N LEU A 669 45.69 47.12 30.75
CA LEU A 669 46.18 46.63 32.04
C LEU A 669 47.37 47.47 32.52
N HIS A 670 48.29 47.86 31.64
CA HIS A 670 49.35 48.81 31.99
C HIS A 670 48.77 50.09 32.61
N THR A 671 47.81 50.75 31.94
CA THR A 671 47.24 52.02 32.45
C THR A 671 46.51 51.82 33.77
N ARG A 672 45.65 50.78 33.88
CA ARG A 672 44.94 50.41 35.12
C ARG A 672 45.90 50.18 36.30
N ILE A 673 46.97 49.42 36.09
CA ILE A 673 47.95 49.09 37.14
C ILE A 673 48.77 50.32 37.54
N HIS A 674 49.22 51.11 36.55
CA HIS A 674 50.04 52.29 36.81
C HIS A 674 49.24 53.38 37.56
N GLN A 675 48.02 53.68 37.11
CA GLN A 675 47.14 54.66 37.75
C GLN A 675 46.78 54.25 39.20
N ALA A 676 46.37 53.00 39.42
CA ALA A 676 46.06 52.51 40.78
C ALA A 676 47.27 52.56 41.74
N ALA A 677 48.50 52.41 41.24
CA ALA A 677 49.70 52.60 42.04
C ALA A 677 50.01 54.09 42.32
N LEU A 678 49.76 54.99 41.35
CA LEU A 678 49.90 56.43 41.53
C LEU A 678 48.85 57.03 42.48
N GLU A 679 47.60 56.56 42.44
CA GLU A 679 46.54 56.89 43.40
C GLU A 679 46.98 56.56 44.84
N ARG A 680 47.50 55.34 45.05
CA ARG A 680 48.04 54.90 46.34
C ARG A 680 49.27 55.69 46.76
N LEU A 681 50.15 56.07 45.84
CA LEU A 681 51.29 56.94 46.11
C LEU A 681 50.84 58.34 46.54
N ALA A 682 49.79 58.87 45.91
CA ALA A 682 49.21 60.17 46.28
C ALA A 682 48.60 60.14 47.68
N HIS A 683 47.87 59.08 48.05
CA HIS A 683 47.38 58.87 49.42
C HIS A 683 48.50 58.63 50.43
N ALA A 684 49.60 57.94 50.06
CA ALA A 684 50.75 57.79 50.94
C ALA A 684 51.43 59.16 51.22
N TYR A 685 51.59 60.00 50.20
CA TYR A 685 52.09 61.37 50.34
C TYR A 685 51.12 62.27 51.13
N GLU A 686 49.82 62.10 50.96
CA GLU A 686 48.76 62.77 51.74
C GLU A 686 48.86 62.43 53.22
N CYS A 687 48.93 61.15 53.60
CA CYS A 687 49.15 60.71 54.98
C CYS A 687 50.43 61.30 55.58
N VAL A 688 51.55 61.32 54.85
CA VAL A 688 52.80 61.96 55.30
C VAL A 688 52.60 63.47 55.50
N CYS A 689 51.90 64.14 54.58
CA CYS A 689 51.58 65.56 54.71
C CYS A 689 50.67 65.88 55.89
N GLU A 690 49.67 65.04 56.19
CA GLU A 690 48.81 65.22 57.36
C GLU A 690 49.59 65.00 58.65
N GLU A 691 50.39 63.93 58.75
CA GLU A 691 51.17 63.63 59.95
C GLU A 691 52.21 64.70 60.23
N VAL A 692 52.94 65.19 59.23
CA VAL A 692 53.88 66.32 59.41
C VAL A 692 53.16 67.61 59.84
N LYS A 693 51.88 67.81 59.45
CA LYS A 693 51.05 68.95 59.89
C LYS A 693 50.46 68.81 61.30
N LYS A 694 50.38 67.60 61.88
CA LYS A 694 49.84 67.40 63.24
C LYS A 694 50.81 67.93 64.31
N PRO A 695 50.36 68.80 65.24
CA PRO A 695 51.24 69.43 66.23
C PRO A 695 51.85 68.43 67.22
N GLU A 696 51.19 67.28 67.41
CA GLU A 696 51.64 66.16 68.25
C GLU A 696 53.00 65.60 67.78
N ASN A 697 53.30 65.70 66.48
CA ASN A 697 54.55 65.23 65.89
C ASN A 697 55.72 66.23 65.96
N LYS A 698 55.54 67.40 66.61
CA LYS A 698 56.60 68.35 67.03
C LYS A 698 57.54 68.91 65.94
N TYR A 699 57.12 68.96 64.67
CA TYR A 699 57.89 69.66 63.63
C TYR A 699 57.85 71.18 63.79
N GLU A 700 58.99 71.81 64.09
CA GLU A 700 59.10 73.26 64.37
C GLU A 700 58.60 74.16 63.22
N ALA A 701 58.72 73.70 61.96
CA ALA A 701 58.39 74.47 60.77
C ALA A 701 57.68 73.62 59.70
N ALA A 702 56.72 72.77 60.10
CA ALA A 702 56.01 71.81 59.25
C ALA A 702 55.59 72.35 57.86
N ALA A 703 54.95 73.53 57.81
CA ALA A 703 54.49 74.14 56.56
C ALA A 703 55.64 74.55 55.63
N THR A 704 56.78 74.99 56.17
CA THR A 704 57.97 75.36 55.41
C THR A 704 58.72 74.12 54.90
N LEU A 705 58.78 73.05 55.71
CA LEU A 705 59.38 71.78 55.32
C LEU A 705 58.62 71.15 54.13
N LEU A 706 57.29 71.02 54.24
CA LEU A 706 56.46 70.49 53.15
C LEU A 706 56.41 71.44 51.93
N GLY A 707 56.50 72.75 52.15
CA GLY A 707 56.51 73.77 51.10
C GLY A 707 57.84 74.00 50.39
N SER A 708 58.91 73.30 50.78
CA SER A 708 60.26 73.51 50.24
C SER A 708 60.50 72.89 48.85
N GLU A 709 59.78 71.82 48.53
CA GLU A 709 59.99 70.97 47.35
C GLU A 709 58.64 70.65 46.68
N ARG A 710 58.61 70.45 45.36
CA ARG A 710 57.40 70.07 44.60
C ARG A 710 56.88 68.71 45.10
N PRO A 711 55.59 68.52 45.44
CA PRO A 711 54.42 69.35 45.11
C PRO A 711 53.99 70.34 46.21
N PHE A 712 54.94 70.86 47.01
CA PHE A 712 54.77 71.96 47.96
C PHE A 712 53.74 71.70 49.07
N GLY A 713 53.58 70.44 49.49
CA GLY A 713 52.62 70.02 50.51
C GLY A 713 51.15 70.04 50.05
N GLN A 714 50.92 70.21 48.74
CA GLN A 714 49.60 70.28 48.11
C GLN A 714 49.27 68.97 47.39
N VAL A 715 48.44 68.13 48.02
CA VAL A 715 47.99 66.86 47.44
C VAL A 715 47.30 67.08 46.08
N ARG A 716 46.47 68.11 45.94
CA ARG A 716 45.81 68.47 44.66
C ARG A 716 46.77 68.61 43.47
N LEU A 717 47.92 69.22 43.69
CA LEU A 717 48.93 69.40 42.64
C LEU A 717 49.53 68.04 42.23
N LEU A 718 49.66 67.11 43.16
CA LEU A 718 50.13 65.75 42.89
C LEU A 718 49.14 64.95 42.04
N TRP A 719 47.84 65.00 42.36
CA TRP A 719 46.79 64.35 41.56
C TRP A 719 46.75 64.91 40.13
N GLN A 720 46.90 66.24 39.96
CA GLN A 720 47.01 66.87 38.64
C GLN A 720 48.26 66.42 37.87
N ILE A 721 49.40 66.23 38.54
CA ILE A 721 50.65 65.73 37.92
C ILE A 721 50.48 64.29 37.44
N PHE A 722 49.73 63.45 38.17
CA PHE A 722 49.43 62.06 37.80
C PHE A 722 48.27 61.93 36.80
N GLY A 723 47.62 63.03 36.41
CA GLY A 723 46.44 63.01 35.52
C GLY A 723 45.21 62.33 36.14
N LEU A 724 45.17 62.20 37.46
CA LEU A 724 44.10 61.56 38.22
C LEU A 724 42.97 62.56 38.47
N GLN A 725 41.72 62.10 38.38
CA GLN A 725 40.57 62.90 38.79
C GLN A 725 40.44 62.85 40.31
N GLU A 726 40.25 64.00 40.98
CA GLU A 726 39.93 64.02 42.41
C GLU A 726 38.68 63.15 42.64
N GLN A 727 38.78 62.11 43.47
CA GLN A 727 37.60 61.46 44.02
C GLN A 727 36.94 62.47 44.97
N THR A 728 35.93 63.19 44.48
CA THR A 728 35.12 64.07 45.31
C THR A 728 34.32 63.23 46.30
N VAL A 729 34.87 63.07 47.50
CA VAL A 729 34.18 62.48 48.64
C VAL A 729 32.88 63.25 48.88
N ALA A 730 31.77 62.52 48.93
CA ALA A 730 30.41 63.02 49.14
C ALA A 730 29.98 62.88 50.60
#